data_AF-A0A852ZF00-F1
#
_entry.id   AF-A0A852ZF00-F1
#
_cell.length_a   1.000
_cell.length_b   1.000
_cell.length_c   1.000
_cell.angle_alpha   90.00
_cell.angle_beta   90.00
_cell.angle_gamma   90.00
#
_symmetry.space_group_name_H-M   'P 1'
#
loop_
_entity.id
_entity.type
_entity.pdbx_description
1 polymer ?
#
loop_
_entity_poly.entity_id
_entity_poly.type
_entity_poly.pdbx_seq_one_letter_code
_entity_poly.pdbx_strand_id
1 'polypeptide(L)'
;MLRDLDLQPDYRSGQDSLLDDFYVPCLQESVLYDRAVGFFSSTLFHVVAVAYSDFVRRGGRLRLICSPALKPEDFEAMKQADEIGRYAQETVRAELRELLERPEAVPATRLLATLISNDIAEVRIAFASDPGGIFHDKLGIFEDTDGRRVSFVGSANETWRAWGLNHESFEVFCSWRNESELYRTRNHVDNFRRLWRGNEPGVRVDPLEYVTREHLMAIADDDIDHAIQAARVSPRHRPRGARRELMEHQSRVLDNWADRGHRGIVSFATGAGKTLTAIEGVKRWTDAGGAAVITVPGRELHAQWTREIELELPGCHLLTAGAGSDRAAWQRLLPIFTGPGNSADSRRVVLTTNATFASVDFQRRLRTGDHLLLVADEMHRAGSARTLAVLESVQWRATLGLSATHRRQFDDVGTGRLQKIFGPILEPVIGLADAIIMGLLVPYDYRLHELRPDDDELEQYDALTNQIRRLVGQGESPNDTDSYLQMLLIRRSRILKQARGKVSLAGQILRNEYREGDRWIVYCDDIAQLDALVLECLDSGLPALEFHSEMASDRDEVLRSLGEHGGIVIAIRCLDEGIDIPVTDHALILASSTAEREYIQRRGRVLRKSPGKLSAEVHDLFLVDHKGGSLTRSEAVRALEFARLARNSAARDRLKALVALSSDPVELPDFIDEEEGD
;
A
#
# COMPACT_ATOMS: atom_id res chain seq x y z
N MET A 1 -1.70 24.90 -21.34
CA MET A 1 -2.30 24.36 -22.58
C MET A 1 -1.64 23.03 -22.92
N LEU A 2 -2.26 22.18 -23.74
CA LEU A 2 -1.70 20.87 -24.12
C LEU A 2 -0.29 20.96 -24.74
N ARG A 3 0.00 22.05 -25.48
CA ARG A 3 1.31 22.29 -26.10
C ARG A 3 2.44 22.59 -25.11
N ASP A 4 2.09 23.01 -23.89
CA ASP A 4 3.05 23.37 -22.86
C ASP A 4 3.50 22.14 -22.05
N LEU A 5 2.86 20.99 -22.26
CA LEU A 5 3.22 19.72 -21.63
C LEU A 5 4.43 19.10 -22.33
N ASP A 6 5.38 18.58 -21.55
CA ASP A 6 6.55 17.86 -22.05
C ASP A 6 6.21 16.41 -22.39
N LEU A 7 5.39 16.24 -23.43
CA LEU A 7 4.88 14.92 -23.81
C LEU A 7 5.97 14.08 -24.51
N GLN A 8 6.04 12.79 -24.23
CA GLN A 8 6.91 11.87 -24.98
C GLN A 8 6.19 11.35 -26.26
N PRO A 9 6.93 10.85 -27.27
CA PRO A 9 6.32 10.24 -28.47
C PRO A 9 5.71 8.86 -28.20
N ASP A 10 6.15 8.15 -27.16
CA ASP A 10 5.54 6.94 -26.65
C ASP A 10 5.69 6.86 -25.14
N TYR A 11 4.80 6.11 -24.49
CA TYR A 11 4.83 5.85 -23.05
C TYR A 11 4.68 4.35 -22.79
N ARG A 12 5.40 3.86 -21.78
CA ARG A 12 5.42 2.43 -21.43
C ARG A 12 5.39 2.23 -19.91
N SER A 13 4.46 1.40 -19.46
CA SER A 13 4.45 0.91 -18.08
C SER A 13 5.81 0.29 -17.73
N GLY A 14 6.39 0.69 -16.60
CA GLY A 14 7.70 0.22 -16.17
C GLY A 14 8.83 1.22 -16.41
N GLN A 15 8.68 2.11 -17.40
CA GLN A 15 9.58 3.23 -17.65
C GLN A 15 8.94 4.53 -17.14
N ASP A 16 7.67 4.74 -17.50
CA ASP A 16 6.91 5.96 -17.24
C ASP A 16 5.72 5.69 -16.30
N SER A 17 5.27 6.73 -15.58
CA SER A 17 3.97 6.75 -14.91
C SER A 17 2.90 7.19 -15.90
N LEU A 18 2.20 6.23 -16.53
CA LEU A 18 1.20 6.52 -17.56
C LEU A 18 0.09 7.49 -17.11
N LEU A 19 -0.22 7.49 -15.82
CA LEU A 19 -1.21 8.39 -15.23
C LEU A 19 -0.65 9.78 -14.97
N ASP A 20 0.47 9.86 -14.26
CA ASP A 20 1.02 11.12 -13.76
C ASP A 20 1.76 11.89 -14.86
N ASP A 21 2.43 11.18 -15.78
CA ASP A 21 3.26 11.77 -16.83
C ASP A 21 2.48 12.10 -18.11
N PHE A 22 1.28 11.51 -18.27
CA PHE A 22 0.49 11.64 -19.51
C PHE A 22 -1.00 11.91 -19.27
N TYR A 23 -1.74 10.96 -18.69
CA TYR A 23 -3.20 11.00 -18.69
C TYR A 23 -3.77 12.20 -17.92
N VAL A 24 -3.31 12.40 -16.67
CA VAL A 24 -3.79 13.48 -15.81
C VAL A 24 -3.43 14.86 -16.37
N PRO A 25 -2.16 15.16 -16.72
CA PRO A 25 -1.80 16.45 -17.32
C PRO A 25 -2.59 16.76 -18.60
N CYS A 26 -2.76 15.76 -19.48
CA CYS A 26 -3.53 15.96 -20.71
C CYS A 26 -5.00 16.27 -20.42
N LEU A 27 -5.63 15.53 -19.49
CA LEU A 27 -7.03 15.75 -19.15
C LEU A 27 -7.26 17.13 -18.51
N GLN A 28 -6.37 17.59 -17.63
CA GLN A 28 -6.48 18.90 -16.97
C GLN A 28 -6.39 20.09 -17.94
N GLU A 29 -5.68 19.92 -19.05
CA GLU A 29 -5.49 20.96 -20.07
C GLU A 29 -6.46 20.85 -21.26
N SER A 30 -7.42 19.93 -21.20
CA SER A 30 -8.38 19.65 -22.27
C SER A 30 -9.78 20.19 -21.99
N VAL A 31 -10.55 20.42 -23.06
CA VAL A 31 -11.99 20.71 -23.03
C VAL A 31 -12.82 19.63 -23.73
N LEU A 32 -12.16 18.69 -24.40
CA LEU A 32 -12.81 17.52 -24.98
C LEU A 32 -11.89 16.31 -24.79
N TYR A 33 -12.47 15.22 -24.32
CA TYR A 33 -11.80 13.94 -24.23
C TYR A 33 -12.66 12.86 -24.91
N ASP A 34 -12.16 12.34 -26.02
CA ASP A 34 -12.76 11.25 -26.78
C ASP A 34 -12.00 9.97 -26.48
N ARG A 35 -12.73 8.92 -26.07
CA ARG A 35 -12.13 7.64 -25.70
C ARG A 35 -12.90 6.48 -26.28
N ALA A 36 -12.22 5.61 -27.02
CA ALA A 36 -12.74 4.34 -27.52
C ALA A 36 -11.90 3.20 -26.95
N VAL A 37 -12.54 2.30 -26.20
CA VAL A 37 -11.90 1.17 -25.51
C VAL A 37 -12.70 -0.12 -25.61
N GLY A 38 -12.00 -1.25 -25.62
CA GLY A 38 -12.65 -2.56 -25.55
C GLY A 38 -13.32 -2.81 -24.20
N PHE A 39 -12.71 -2.40 -23.09
CA PHE A 39 -13.24 -2.60 -21.75
C PHE A 39 -13.16 -1.32 -20.91
N PHE A 40 -14.16 -1.11 -20.05
CA PHE A 40 -14.31 0.06 -19.19
C PHE A 40 -14.58 -0.34 -17.74
N SER A 41 -13.90 0.32 -16.79
CA SER A 41 -14.18 0.15 -15.36
C SER A 41 -14.34 1.49 -14.66
N SER A 42 -15.39 1.62 -13.85
CA SER A 42 -15.61 2.81 -13.01
C SER A 42 -14.47 3.06 -12.01
N THR A 43 -13.63 2.06 -11.74
CA THR A 43 -12.48 2.18 -10.82
C THR A 43 -11.47 3.25 -11.24
N LEU A 44 -11.36 3.58 -12.52
CA LEU A 44 -10.48 4.67 -12.98
C LEU A 44 -10.91 6.02 -12.38
N PHE A 45 -12.22 6.26 -12.22
CA PHE A 45 -12.75 7.51 -11.65
C PHE A 45 -12.43 7.67 -10.16
N HIS A 46 -12.03 6.60 -9.45
CA HIS A 46 -11.50 6.75 -8.09
C HIS A 46 -10.13 7.42 -8.06
N VAL A 47 -9.31 7.15 -9.07
CA VAL A 47 -7.89 7.50 -9.04
C VAL A 47 -7.64 8.85 -9.69
N VAL A 48 -8.40 9.18 -10.74
CA VAL A 48 -8.28 10.45 -11.46
C VAL A 48 -9.42 11.43 -11.18
N ALA A 49 -10.19 11.24 -10.09
CA ALA A 49 -11.29 12.14 -9.68
C ALA A 49 -10.87 13.62 -9.65
N VAL A 50 -9.62 13.90 -9.24
CA VAL A 50 -9.06 15.26 -9.17
C VAL A 50 -8.92 15.87 -10.57
N ALA A 51 -8.44 15.09 -11.54
CA ALA A 51 -8.23 15.56 -12.92
C ALA A 51 -9.55 15.92 -13.60
N TYR A 52 -10.64 15.20 -13.27
CA TYR A 52 -11.98 15.53 -13.72
C TYR A 52 -12.51 16.86 -13.16
N SER A 53 -12.03 17.32 -12.01
CA SER A 53 -12.44 18.62 -11.45
C SER A 53 -12.04 19.80 -12.31
N ASP A 54 -10.77 19.83 -12.74
CA ASP A 54 -10.27 20.92 -13.57
C ASP A 54 -10.84 20.84 -14.99
N PHE A 55 -10.99 19.61 -15.52
CA PHE A 55 -11.65 19.34 -16.79
C PHE A 55 -13.09 19.86 -16.82
N VAL A 56 -13.90 19.52 -15.79
CA VAL A 56 -15.29 19.98 -15.66
C VAL A 56 -15.37 21.50 -15.54
N ARG A 57 -14.54 22.13 -14.70
CA ARG A 57 -14.52 23.59 -14.51
C ARG A 57 -14.20 24.37 -15.78
N ARG A 58 -13.41 23.77 -16.68
CA ARG A 58 -13.09 24.35 -18.00
C ARG A 58 -14.20 24.11 -19.04
N GLY A 59 -15.32 23.50 -18.65
CA GLY A 59 -16.42 23.16 -19.56
C GLY A 59 -16.14 21.91 -20.40
N GLY A 60 -15.30 21.01 -19.87
CA GLY A 60 -14.88 19.79 -20.54
C GLY A 60 -16.04 18.86 -20.91
N ARG A 61 -15.91 18.15 -22.03
CA ARG A 61 -16.86 17.11 -22.47
C ARG A 61 -16.17 15.78 -22.72
N LEU A 62 -16.68 14.72 -22.12
CA LEU A 62 -16.19 13.36 -22.26
C LEU A 62 -17.12 12.57 -23.21
N ARG A 63 -16.54 11.90 -24.20
CA ARG A 63 -17.24 10.96 -25.08
C ARG A 63 -16.57 9.60 -25.02
N LEU A 64 -17.28 8.62 -24.48
CA LEU A 64 -16.77 7.28 -24.26
C LEU A 64 -17.51 6.25 -25.12
N ILE A 65 -16.75 5.47 -25.90
CA ILE A 65 -17.22 4.26 -26.56
C ILE A 65 -16.60 3.07 -25.82
N CYS A 66 -17.42 2.18 -25.30
CA CYS A 66 -16.97 0.95 -24.64
C CYS A 66 -17.73 -0.28 -25.14
N SER A 67 -17.14 -1.47 -24.99
CA SER A 67 -17.82 -2.76 -25.23
C SER A 67 -17.91 -3.53 -23.92
N PRO A 68 -19.02 -4.25 -23.65
CA PRO A 68 -19.02 -5.28 -22.62
C PRO A 68 -18.17 -6.47 -23.08
N ALA A 69 -17.59 -7.21 -22.12
CA ALA A 69 -16.93 -8.48 -22.39
C ALA A 69 -18.00 -9.57 -22.59
N LEU A 70 -18.36 -9.83 -23.84
CA LEU A 70 -19.33 -10.87 -24.20
C LEU A 70 -18.60 -12.18 -24.48
N LYS A 71 -19.03 -13.29 -23.84
CA LYS A 71 -18.39 -14.59 -24.05
C LYS A 71 -18.77 -15.17 -25.41
N PRO A 72 -17.90 -15.96 -26.07
CA PRO A 72 -18.25 -16.64 -27.32
C PRO A 72 -19.52 -17.50 -27.22
N GLU A 73 -19.76 -18.12 -26.06
CA GLU A 73 -20.98 -18.91 -25.82
C GLU A 73 -22.27 -18.07 -25.84
N ASP A 74 -22.19 -16.79 -25.46
CA ASP A 74 -23.33 -15.86 -25.49
C ASP A 74 -23.76 -15.55 -26.93
N PHE A 75 -22.82 -15.57 -27.88
CA PHE A 75 -23.06 -15.32 -29.29
C PHE A 75 -23.69 -16.51 -30.03
N GLU A 76 -23.36 -17.75 -29.66
CA GLU A 76 -23.91 -18.94 -30.34
C GLU A 76 -25.43 -19.07 -30.15
N ALA A 77 -25.98 -18.48 -29.08
CA ALA A 77 -27.41 -18.46 -28.80
C ALA A 77 -28.18 -17.34 -29.53
N MET A 78 -27.50 -16.28 -29.98
CA MET A 78 -28.11 -15.05 -30.51
C MET A 78 -27.96 -14.98 -32.04
N LYS A 79 -29.09 -14.91 -32.77
CA LYS A 79 -29.08 -15.02 -34.24
C LYS A 79 -29.24 -13.68 -34.96
N GLN A 80 -29.56 -12.59 -34.24
CA GLN A 80 -29.82 -11.27 -34.82
C GLN A 80 -29.04 -10.16 -34.10
N ALA A 81 -28.58 -9.16 -34.85
CA ALA A 81 -27.82 -8.02 -34.30
C ALA A 81 -28.60 -7.22 -33.23
N ASP A 82 -29.93 -7.16 -33.31
CA ASP A 82 -30.78 -6.48 -32.31
C ASP A 82 -30.95 -7.30 -31.00
N GLU A 83 -30.63 -8.60 -31.01
CA GLU A 83 -30.57 -9.42 -29.79
C GLU A 83 -29.23 -9.19 -29.07
N ILE A 84 -28.14 -9.12 -29.83
CA ILE A 84 -26.78 -8.83 -29.32
C ILE A 84 -26.74 -7.46 -28.65
N GLY A 85 -27.32 -6.43 -29.29
CA GLY A 85 -27.37 -5.08 -28.72
C GLY A 85 -28.12 -5.00 -27.39
N ARG A 86 -29.26 -5.69 -27.28
CA ARG A 86 -30.03 -5.74 -26.01
C ARG A 86 -29.27 -6.46 -24.91
N TYR A 87 -28.62 -7.59 -25.24
CA TYR A 87 -27.82 -8.33 -24.27
C TYR A 87 -26.62 -7.52 -23.78
N ALA A 88 -25.91 -6.85 -24.70
CA ALA A 88 -24.80 -5.96 -24.35
C ALA A 88 -25.22 -4.85 -23.36
N GLN A 89 -26.39 -4.24 -23.57
CA GLN A 89 -26.93 -3.23 -22.66
C GLN A 89 -27.32 -3.82 -21.30
N GLU A 90 -27.88 -5.03 -21.27
CA GLU A 90 -28.25 -5.72 -20.04
C GLU A 90 -27.02 -6.12 -19.22
N THR A 91 -25.94 -6.58 -19.87
CA THR A 91 -24.65 -6.86 -19.22
C THR A 91 -24.07 -5.62 -18.55
N VAL A 92 -24.02 -4.49 -19.26
CA VAL A 92 -23.56 -3.21 -18.69
C VAL A 92 -24.42 -2.79 -17.50
N ARG A 93 -25.75 -2.96 -17.59
CA ARG A 93 -26.68 -2.65 -16.49
C ARG A 93 -26.45 -3.56 -15.28
N ALA A 94 -26.14 -4.84 -15.48
CA ALA A 94 -25.84 -5.78 -14.41
C ALA A 94 -24.52 -5.44 -13.71
N GLU A 95 -23.46 -5.16 -14.47
CA GLU A 95 -22.16 -4.74 -13.93
C GLU A 95 -22.27 -3.44 -13.11
N LEU A 96 -23.02 -2.45 -13.61
CA LEU A 96 -23.28 -1.22 -12.87
C LEU A 96 -24.02 -1.46 -11.55
N ARG A 97 -24.98 -2.40 -11.52
CA ARG A 97 -25.70 -2.76 -10.28
C ARG A 97 -24.77 -3.42 -9.28
N GLU A 98 -23.96 -4.37 -9.73
CA GLU A 98 -22.99 -5.05 -8.87
C GLU A 98 -21.97 -4.07 -8.28
N LEU A 99 -21.51 -3.09 -9.08
CA LEU A 99 -20.62 -2.03 -8.60
C LEU A 99 -21.27 -1.12 -7.55
N LEU A 100 -22.59 -0.92 -7.60
CA LEU A 100 -23.32 -0.14 -6.59
C LEU A 100 -23.55 -0.90 -5.28
N GLU A 101 -23.57 -2.22 -5.32
CA GLU A 101 -23.65 -3.07 -4.14
C GLU A 101 -22.33 -3.13 -3.37
N ARG A 102 -21.21 -2.72 -3.99
CA ARG A 102 -19.89 -2.63 -3.38
C ARG A 102 -19.67 -1.24 -2.77
N PRO A 103 -19.66 -1.06 -1.44
CA PRO A 103 -19.57 0.27 -0.81
C PRO A 103 -18.38 1.11 -1.26
N GLU A 104 -17.27 0.45 -1.60
CA GLU A 104 -16.02 1.10 -2.01
C GLU A 104 -16.07 1.66 -3.44
N ALA A 105 -16.89 1.09 -4.33
CA ALA A 105 -17.05 1.53 -5.71
C ALA A 105 -18.13 2.63 -5.87
N VAL A 106 -18.94 2.86 -4.84
CA VAL A 106 -20.06 3.82 -4.87
C VAL A 106 -19.61 5.25 -5.22
N PRO A 107 -18.53 5.82 -4.64
CA PRO A 107 -18.12 7.20 -4.97
C PRO A 107 -17.74 7.41 -6.44
N ALA A 108 -17.01 6.48 -7.05
CA ALA A 108 -16.63 6.62 -8.46
C ALA A 108 -17.79 6.36 -9.41
N THR A 109 -18.62 5.35 -9.11
CA THR A 109 -19.82 5.08 -9.90
C THR A 109 -20.81 6.25 -9.81
N ARG A 110 -20.93 6.90 -8.63
CA ARG A 110 -21.70 8.13 -8.45
C ARG A 110 -21.11 9.30 -9.23
N LEU A 111 -19.78 9.47 -9.24
CA LEU A 111 -19.12 10.50 -10.05
C LEU A 111 -19.43 10.31 -11.54
N LEU A 112 -19.24 9.11 -12.08
CA LEU A 112 -19.58 8.81 -13.48
C LEU A 112 -21.05 9.11 -13.78
N ALA A 113 -21.96 8.65 -12.90
CA ALA A 113 -23.39 8.92 -13.03
C ALA A 113 -23.71 10.43 -13.03
N THR A 114 -23.01 11.21 -12.19
CA THR A 114 -23.16 12.67 -12.10
C THR A 114 -22.63 13.37 -13.35
N LEU A 115 -21.52 12.90 -13.93
CA LEU A 115 -21.02 13.43 -15.20
C LEU A 115 -22.00 13.16 -16.35
N ILE A 116 -22.64 11.99 -16.37
CA ILE A 116 -23.64 11.62 -17.37
C ILE A 116 -24.94 12.41 -17.19
N SER A 117 -25.41 12.59 -15.95
CA SER A 117 -26.65 13.32 -15.66
C SER A 117 -26.56 14.81 -16.01
N ASN A 118 -25.37 15.40 -15.91
CA ASN A 118 -25.09 16.79 -16.26
C ASN A 118 -24.67 16.99 -17.73
N ASP A 119 -24.84 15.97 -18.59
CA ASP A 119 -24.47 15.99 -20.01
C ASP A 119 -22.98 16.36 -20.27
N ILE A 120 -22.12 16.08 -19.28
CA ILE A 120 -20.67 16.27 -19.39
C ILE A 120 -20.02 15.02 -19.99
N ALA A 121 -20.50 13.83 -19.61
CA ALA A 121 -20.06 12.56 -20.17
C ALA A 121 -21.18 11.90 -20.98
N GLU A 122 -20.89 11.53 -22.22
CA GLU A 122 -21.75 10.68 -23.04
C GLU A 122 -21.08 9.32 -23.22
N VAL A 123 -21.83 8.24 -22.97
CA VAL A 123 -21.34 6.86 -23.11
C VAL A 123 -22.17 6.14 -24.17
N ARG A 124 -21.49 5.48 -25.09
CA ARG A 124 -22.07 4.63 -26.14
C ARG A 124 -21.47 3.23 -26.08
N ILE A 125 -22.29 2.23 -26.35
CA ILE A 125 -21.91 0.82 -26.32
C ILE A 125 -21.65 0.35 -27.75
N ALA A 126 -20.44 -0.14 -28.00
CA ALA A 126 -20.03 -0.71 -29.27
C ALA A 126 -20.04 -2.24 -29.22
N PHE A 127 -20.44 -2.87 -30.32
CA PHE A 127 -20.35 -4.32 -30.52
C PHE A 127 -20.11 -4.64 -31.99
N ALA A 128 -19.41 -5.76 -32.24
CA ALA A 128 -19.18 -6.22 -33.60
C ALA A 128 -20.49 -6.73 -34.21
N SER A 129 -20.65 -6.54 -35.51
CA SER A 129 -21.83 -7.00 -36.26
C SER A 129 -21.78 -8.50 -36.56
N ASP A 130 -20.59 -9.10 -36.54
CA ASP A 130 -20.37 -10.52 -36.82
C ASP A 130 -20.24 -11.34 -35.52
N PRO A 131 -20.85 -12.54 -35.45
CA PRO A 131 -20.69 -13.46 -34.32
C PRO A 131 -19.22 -13.91 -34.21
N GLY A 132 -18.51 -13.44 -33.19
CA GLY A 132 -17.07 -13.69 -32.96
C GLY A 132 -16.16 -12.48 -33.19
N GLY A 133 -16.69 -11.34 -33.66
CA GLY A 133 -15.94 -10.09 -33.69
C GLY A 133 -15.90 -9.44 -32.30
N ILE A 134 -14.74 -8.89 -31.91
CA ILE A 134 -14.58 -8.14 -30.65
C ILE A 134 -14.21 -6.70 -30.99
N PHE A 135 -14.90 -5.74 -30.38
CA PHE A 135 -14.50 -4.34 -30.41
C PHE A 135 -13.32 -4.15 -29.46
N HIS A 136 -12.13 -3.89 -30.00
CA HIS A 136 -10.89 -3.84 -29.21
C HIS A 136 -10.03 -2.59 -29.47
N ASP A 137 -10.62 -1.57 -30.12
CA ASP A 137 -10.00 -0.26 -30.31
C ASP A 137 -9.58 0.34 -28.96
N LYS A 138 -8.46 1.04 -28.95
CA LYS A 138 -7.87 1.70 -27.77
C LYS A 138 -7.31 3.05 -28.14
N LEU A 139 -8.20 3.88 -28.65
CA LEU A 139 -7.90 5.22 -29.12
C LEU A 139 -8.34 6.24 -28.06
N GLY A 140 -7.48 7.19 -27.73
CA GLY A 140 -7.88 8.35 -26.93
C GLY A 140 -7.43 9.65 -27.58
N ILE A 141 -8.22 10.71 -27.42
CA ILE A 141 -7.98 12.02 -28.03
C ILE A 141 -8.36 13.11 -27.04
N PHE A 142 -7.38 13.94 -26.71
CA PHE A 142 -7.51 15.15 -25.93
C PHE A 142 -7.52 16.35 -26.87
N GLU A 143 -8.42 17.31 -26.66
CA GLU A 143 -8.46 18.59 -27.39
C GLU A 143 -8.56 19.78 -26.42
N ASP A 144 -7.67 20.76 -26.58
CA ASP A 144 -7.65 22.00 -25.78
C ASP A 144 -8.55 23.11 -26.37
N THR A 145 -8.64 24.25 -25.68
CA THR A 145 -9.47 25.40 -26.11
C THR A 145 -9.03 26.02 -27.44
N ASP A 146 -7.77 25.82 -27.84
CA ASP A 146 -7.22 26.33 -29.11
C ASP A 146 -7.44 25.33 -30.25
N GLY A 147 -8.13 24.20 -29.99
CA GLY A 147 -8.37 23.13 -30.95
C GLY A 147 -7.13 22.27 -31.22
N ARG A 148 -6.09 22.38 -30.38
CA ARG A 148 -4.92 21.51 -30.48
C ARG A 148 -5.24 20.16 -29.87
N ARG A 149 -4.74 19.12 -30.51
CA ARG A 149 -5.04 17.73 -30.19
C ARG A 149 -3.81 16.93 -29.83
N VAL A 150 -3.98 16.07 -28.82
CA VAL A 150 -3.10 14.95 -28.50
C VAL A 150 -3.91 13.68 -28.67
N SER A 151 -3.47 12.77 -29.53
CA SER A 151 -4.10 11.45 -29.67
C SER A 151 -3.13 10.35 -29.31
N PHE A 152 -3.62 9.28 -28.70
CA PHE A 152 -2.81 8.12 -28.35
C PHE A 152 -3.50 6.81 -28.75
N VAL A 153 -2.68 5.83 -29.15
CA VAL A 153 -3.13 4.49 -29.55
C VAL A 153 -2.17 3.46 -28.96
N GLY A 154 -2.70 2.42 -28.32
CA GLY A 154 -1.87 1.38 -27.73
C GLY A 154 -2.67 0.29 -27.03
N SER A 155 -2.08 -0.35 -26.02
CA SER A 155 -2.67 -1.50 -25.35
C SER A 155 -3.53 -1.15 -24.12
N ALA A 156 -3.45 0.08 -23.62
CA ALA A 156 -4.17 0.51 -22.41
C ALA A 156 -5.70 0.59 -22.60
N ASN A 157 -6.45 -0.18 -21.79
CA ASN A 157 -7.90 -0.05 -21.61
C ASN A 157 -8.27 1.07 -20.61
N GLU A 158 -9.56 1.41 -20.50
CA GLU A 158 -10.02 2.45 -19.56
C GLU A 158 -10.32 1.87 -18.18
N THR A 159 -9.26 1.41 -17.50
CA THR A 159 -9.33 0.81 -16.16
C THR A 159 -8.17 1.27 -15.29
N TRP A 160 -8.34 1.30 -13.96
CA TRP A 160 -7.21 1.57 -13.06
C TRP A 160 -6.04 0.58 -13.29
N ARG A 161 -6.34 -0.71 -13.48
CA ARG A 161 -5.31 -1.72 -13.71
C ARG A 161 -4.49 -1.41 -14.97
N ALA A 162 -5.14 -1.09 -16.08
CA ALA A 162 -4.44 -0.71 -17.32
C ALA A 162 -3.54 0.52 -17.12
N TRP A 163 -4.06 1.56 -16.47
CA TRP A 163 -3.32 2.80 -16.31
C TRP A 163 -2.29 2.80 -15.18
N GLY A 164 -2.36 1.86 -14.23
CA GLY A 164 -1.54 1.88 -13.00
C GLY A 164 -0.93 0.57 -12.53
N LEU A 165 -1.18 -0.58 -13.17
CA LEU A 165 -0.66 -1.89 -12.72
C LEU A 165 -0.19 -2.81 -13.87
N ASN A 166 -0.86 -2.74 -15.02
CA ASN A 166 -0.57 -3.58 -16.17
C ASN A 166 0.64 -3.05 -16.94
N HIS A 167 1.31 -3.95 -17.66
CA HIS A 167 2.33 -3.57 -18.63
C HIS A 167 1.66 -3.09 -19.92
N GLU A 168 1.43 -1.79 -20.04
CA GLU A 168 0.83 -1.16 -21.22
C GLU A 168 1.88 -0.35 -21.99
N SER A 169 1.67 -0.20 -23.29
CA SER A 169 2.39 0.80 -24.08
C SER A 169 1.48 1.47 -25.09
N PHE A 170 1.71 2.75 -25.35
CA PHE A 170 0.99 3.51 -26.37
C PHE A 170 1.86 4.57 -27.03
N GLU A 171 1.59 4.81 -28.31
CA GLU A 171 2.20 5.91 -29.07
C GLU A 171 1.35 7.18 -28.92
N VAL A 172 2.00 8.33 -28.88
CA VAL A 172 1.40 9.65 -28.71
C VAL A 172 1.70 10.54 -29.90
N PHE A 173 0.67 11.21 -30.39
CA PHE A 173 0.75 12.12 -31.53
C PHE A 173 0.18 13.49 -31.17
N CYS A 174 0.94 14.53 -31.47
CA CYS A 174 0.58 15.91 -31.19
C CYS A 174 0.36 16.67 -32.49
N SER A 175 -0.81 17.31 -32.61
CA SER A 175 -1.22 18.05 -33.82
C SER A 175 -0.33 19.24 -34.21
N TRP A 176 0.62 19.64 -33.36
CA TRP A 176 1.50 20.80 -33.57
C TRP A 176 2.97 20.46 -33.80
N ARG A 177 3.38 19.18 -33.72
CA ARG A 177 4.81 18.81 -33.82
C ARG A 177 5.33 18.85 -35.25
N ASN A 178 4.61 18.22 -36.18
CA ASN A 178 4.97 18.13 -37.59
C ASN A 178 3.74 17.77 -38.44
N GLU A 179 3.85 17.87 -39.77
CA GLU A 179 2.74 17.57 -40.69
C GLU A 179 2.24 16.12 -40.61
N SER A 180 3.14 15.16 -40.35
CA SER A 180 2.79 13.74 -40.23
C SER A 180 1.90 13.48 -39.02
N GLU A 181 2.27 14.03 -37.85
CA GLU A 181 1.47 13.92 -36.62
C GLU A 181 0.16 14.69 -36.71
N LEU A 182 0.16 15.85 -37.38
CA LEU A 182 -1.08 16.58 -37.68
C LEU A 182 -2.03 15.74 -38.54
N TYR A 183 -1.51 15.03 -39.55
CA TYR A 183 -2.32 14.12 -40.37
C TYR A 183 -2.84 12.92 -39.57
N ARG A 184 -2.00 12.29 -38.73
CA ARG A 184 -2.40 11.17 -37.87
C ARG A 184 -3.48 11.55 -36.86
N THR A 185 -3.30 12.66 -36.13
CA THR A 185 -4.28 13.17 -35.17
C THR A 185 -5.62 13.49 -35.83
N ARG A 186 -5.62 14.04 -37.06
CA ARG A 186 -6.85 14.22 -37.85
C ARG A 186 -7.53 12.90 -38.20
N ASN A 187 -6.78 11.91 -38.67
CA ASN A 187 -7.33 10.59 -38.98
C ASN A 187 -7.92 9.90 -37.76
N HIS A 188 -7.27 10.00 -36.60
CA HIS A 188 -7.79 9.47 -35.34
C HIS A 188 -9.13 10.12 -34.96
N VAL A 189 -9.23 11.45 -35.06
CA VAL A 189 -10.49 12.16 -34.84
C VAL A 189 -11.58 11.74 -35.81
N ASP A 190 -11.26 11.62 -37.10
CA ASP A 190 -12.22 11.20 -38.10
C ASP A 190 -12.67 9.76 -37.89
N ASN A 191 -11.76 8.87 -37.46
CA ASN A 191 -12.10 7.49 -37.07
C ASN A 191 -13.05 7.46 -35.88
N PHE A 192 -12.69 8.15 -34.78
CA PHE A 192 -13.55 8.24 -33.61
C PHE A 192 -14.93 8.80 -33.97
N ARG A 193 -15.01 9.83 -34.82
CA ARG A 193 -16.30 10.42 -35.26
C ARG A 193 -17.13 9.47 -36.12
N ARG A 194 -16.52 8.62 -36.94
CA ARG A 194 -17.26 7.58 -37.70
C ARG A 194 -17.85 6.55 -36.76
N LEU A 195 -17.04 6.01 -35.84
CA LEU A 195 -17.48 5.10 -34.78
C LEU A 195 -18.60 5.73 -33.95
N TRP A 196 -18.39 6.94 -33.46
CA TRP A 196 -19.36 7.67 -32.64
C TRP A 196 -20.70 7.84 -33.35
N ARG A 197 -20.70 8.10 -34.66
CA ARG A 197 -21.93 8.27 -35.47
C ARG A 197 -22.57 6.94 -35.89
N GLY A 198 -21.96 5.79 -35.58
CA GLY A 198 -22.43 4.48 -36.03
C GLY A 198 -22.24 4.23 -37.53
N ASN A 199 -21.27 4.92 -38.15
CA ASN A 199 -20.99 4.81 -39.59
C ASN A 199 -19.81 3.89 -39.90
N GLU A 200 -19.24 3.23 -38.89
CA GLU A 200 -18.08 2.34 -39.08
C GLU A 200 -18.55 0.96 -39.57
N PRO A 201 -18.07 0.46 -40.72
CA PRO A 201 -18.48 -0.85 -41.22
C PRO A 201 -18.13 -1.97 -40.24
N GLY A 202 -19.09 -2.86 -39.97
CA GLY A 202 -18.89 -4.03 -39.11
C GLY A 202 -18.96 -3.76 -37.60
N VAL A 203 -19.11 -2.51 -37.17
CA VAL A 203 -19.29 -2.15 -35.76
C VAL A 203 -20.59 -1.37 -35.61
N ARG A 204 -21.48 -1.84 -34.73
CA ARG A 204 -22.66 -1.10 -34.33
C ARG A 204 -22.38 -0.40 -33.01
N VAL A 205 -22.77 0.87 -32.93
CA VAL A 205 -22.59 1.71 -31.75
C VAL A 205 -23.93 2.30 -31.38
N ASP A 206 -24.47 1.87 -30.24
CA ASP A 206 -25.76 2.31 -29.72
C ASP A 206 -25.56 3.19 -28.47
N PRO A 207 -26.39 4.22 -28.26
CA PRO A 207 -26.37 4.98 -26.99
C PRO A 207 -26.79 4.08 -25.82
N LEU A 208 -26.44 4.47 -24.59
CA LEU A 208 -26.99 3.83 -23.39
C LEU A 208 -28.52 3.83 -23.41
N GLU A 209 -29.12 2.68 -23.08
CA GLU A 209 -30.57 2.55 -22.97
C GLU A 209 -31.14 3.53 -21.94
N TYR A 210 -32.36 4.01 -22.21
CA TYR A 210 -33.08 4.95 -21.34
C TYR A 210 -33.18 4.44 -19.90
N VAL A 211 -33.44 3.15 -19.70
CA VAL A 211 -33.57 2.55 -18.36
C VAL A 211 -32.24 2.57 -17.60
N THR A 212 -31.11 2.29 -18.27
CA THR A 212 -29.78 2.37 -17.67
C THR A 212 -29.43 3.83 -17.35
N ARG A 213 -29.81 4.77 -18.22
CA ARG A 213 -29.65 6.21 -17.97
C ARG A 213 -30.49 6.66 -16.77
N GLU A 214 -31.75 6.25 -16.65
CA GLU A 214 -32.59 6.57 -15.48
C GLU A 214 -32.01 6.01 -14.18
N HIS A 215 -31.49 4.78 -14.21
CA HIS A 215 -30.82 4.19 -13.05
C HIS A 215 -29.59 5.00 -12.63
N LEU A 216 -28.76 5.44 -13.60
CA LEU A 216 -27.62 6.31 -13.34
C LEU A 216 -28.06 7.68 -12.80
N MET A 217 -29.12 8.26 -13.36
CA MET A 217 -29.68 9.53 -12.89
C MET A 217 -30.22 9.43 -11.46
N ALA A 218 -30.78 8.29 -11.06
CA ALA A 218 -31.30 8.08 -9.71
C ALA A 218 -30.21 8.01 -8.63
N ILE A 219 -28.96 7.71 -9.01
CA ILE A 219 -27.81 7.61 -8.08
C ILE A 219 -26.84 8.78 -8.20
N ALA A 220 -27.02 9.63 -9.22
CA ALA A 220 -26.20 10.81 -9.45
C ALA A 220 -26.32 11.77 -8.27
N ASP A 221 -25.24 12.51 -8.03
CA ASP A 221 -25.26 13.61 -7.07
C ASP A 221 -25.89 14.84 -7.71
N ASP A 222 -26.59 15.64 -6.89
CA ASP A 222 -27.20 16.89 -7.35
C ASP A 222 -26.13 17.97 -7.63
N ASP A 223 -24.98 17.87 -6.95
CA ASP A 223 -23.85 18.78 -7.09
C ASP A 223 -22.61 18.02 -7.61
N ILE A 224 -22.12 18.44 -8.77
CA ILE A 224 -20.93 17.88 -9.40
C ILE A 224 -19.67 18.10 -8.58
N ASP A 225 -19.53 19.25 -7.89
CA ASP A 225 -18.40 19.49 -7.01
C ASP A 225 -18.48 18.57 -5.77
N HIS A 226 -19.69 18.29 -5.29
CA HIS A 226 -19.90 17.30 -4.22
C HIS A 226 -19.57 15.88 -4.69
N ALA A 227 -19.98 15.46 -5.88
CA ALA A 227 -19.64 14.15 -6.45
C ALA A 227 -18.12 13.99 -6.63
N ILE A 228 -17.47 15.02 -7.19
CA ILE A 228 -16.01 15.06 -7.37
C ILE A 228 -15.32 15.02 -6.01
N GLN A 229 -15.79 15.78 -5.03
CA GLN A 229 -15.22 15.78 -3.69
C GLN A 229 -15.46 14.44 -2.97
N ALA A 230 -16.60 13.79 -3.13
CA ALA A 230 -16.89 12.48 -2.58
C ALA A 230 -15.99 11.40 -3.22
N ALA A 231 -15.72 11.49 -4.52
CA ALA A 231 -14.76 10.64 -5.20
C ALA A 231 -13.30 10.95 -4.81
N ARG A 232 -12.97 12.23 -4.52
CA ARG A 232 -11.68 12.65 -3.95
C ARG A 232 -11.47 12.19 -2.51
N VAL A 233 -12.55 12.16 -1.73
CA VAL A 233 -12.52 11.92 -0.28
C VAL A 233 -12.94 10.48 0.01
N SER A 234 -11.95 9.58 -0.02
CA SER A 234 -11.82 8.57 1.03
C SER A 234 -10.34 8.16 1.27
N PRO A 235 -9.77 8.36 2.48
CA PRO A 235 -10.30 9.06 3.66
C PRO A 235 -9.60 10.40 3.99
N ARG A 236 -10.44 11.45 4.06
CA ARG A 236 -10.57 12.57 5.03
C ARG A 236 -9.30 13.25 5.59
N HIS A 237 -9.14 14.54 5.25
CA HIS A 237 -8.70 15.55 6.21
C HIS A 237 -9.85 15.77 7.22
N ARG A 238 -9.72 15.26 8.45
CA ARG A 238 -10.72 15.45 9.52
C ARG A 238 -10.36 16.70 10.33
N PRO A 239 -11.37 17.45 10.84
CA PRO A 239 -11.12 18.42 11.91
C PRO A 239 -10.45 17.69 13.09
N ARG A 240 -9.38 18.28 13.65
CA ARG A 240 -8.75 17.77 14.87
C ARG A 240 -9.83 17.61 15.96
N GLY A 241 -10.11 16.37 16.37
CA GLY A 241 -11.03 16.05 17.47
C GLY A 241 -12.30 15.25 17.11
N ALA A 242 -12.57 14.95 15.84
CA ALA A 242 -13.70 14.08 15.47
C ALA A 242 -13.31 12.59 15.53
N ARG A 243 -14.09 11.79 16.28
CA ARG A 243 -13.91 10.34 16.44
C ARG A 243 -13.90 9.61 15.09
N ARG A 244 -13.08 8.55 14.96
CA ARG A 244 -13.05 7.77 13.72
C ARG A 244 -14.20 6.76 13.70
N GLU A 245 -14.96 6.79 12.61
CA GLU A 245 -15.85 5.67 12.27
C GLU A 245 -15.01 4.47 11.86
N LEU A 246 -15.43 3.28 12.34
CA LEU A 246 -14.81 2.02 11.96
C LEU A 246 -15.13 1.69 10.51
N MET A 247 -14.13 1.19 9.80
CA MET A 247 -14.31 0.60 8.48
C MET A 247 -14.90 -0.81 8.61
N GLU A 248 -15.49 -1.32 7.53
CA GLU A 248 -16.19 -2.62 7.52
C GLU A 248 -15.28 -3.76 8.00
N HIS A 249 -14.04 -3.85 7.51
CA HIS A 249 -13.09 -4.89 7.91
C HIS A 249 -12.77 -4.84 9.40
N GLN A 250 -12.75 -3.65 10.00
CA GLN A 250 -12.51 -3.47 11.43
C GLN A 250 -13.70 -3.91 12.27
N SER A 251 -14.94 -3.68 11.81
CA SER A 251 -16.12 -4.22 12.48
C SER A 251 -16.15 -5.75 12.38
N ARG A 252 -15.99 -6.28 11.16
CA ARG A 252 -16.04 -7.73 10.89
C ARG A 252 -15.01 -8.51 11.69
N VAL A 253 -13.78 -8.01 11.83
CA VAL A 253 -12.76 -8.69 12.64
C VAL A 253 -13.10 -8.71 14.14
N LEU A 254 -13.77 -7.66 14.64
CA LEU A 254 -14.23 -7.59 16.03
C LEU A 254 -15.46 -8.49 16.28
N ASP A 255 -16.32 -8.63 15.28
CA ASP A 255 -17.46 -9.56 15.33
C ASP A 255 -16.93 -11.00 15.33
N ASN A 256 -15.96 -11.32 14.46
CA ASN A 256 -15.26 -12.60 14.47
C ASN A 256 -14.54 -12.88 15.79
N TRP A 257 -13.96 -11.85 16.42
CA TRP A 257 -13.34 -11.94 17.74
C TRP A 257 -14.36 -12.31 18.84
N ALA A 258 -15.53 -11.68 18.83
CA ALA A 258 -16.61 -11.99 19.77
C ALA A 258 -17.12 -13.42 19.60
N ASP A 259 -17.35 -13.87 18.36
CA ASP A 259 -17.81 -15.21 18.01
C ASP A 259 -16.83 -16.30 18.47
N ARG A 260 -15.53 -16.00 18.48
CA ARG A 260 -14.46 -16.90 18.94
C ARG A 260 -14.18 -16.79 20.44
N GLY A 261 -15.13 -16.27 21.21
CA GLY A 261 -15.03 -16.17 22.66
C GLY A 261 -14.01 -15.13 23.13
N HIS A 262 -13.83 -14.06 22.36
CA HIS A 262 -12.96 -12.92 22.66
C HIS A 262 -11.46 -13.29 22.75
N ARG A 263 -11.03 -14.26 21.95
CA ARG A 263 -9.62 -14.65 21.82
C ARG A 263 -9.23 -14.68 20.35
N GLY A 264 -8.29 -13.83 19.94
CA GLY A 264 -7.66 -13.97 18.64
C GLY A 264 -6.57 -12.96 18.34
N ILE A 265 -6.06 -13.03 17.11
CA ILE A 265 -4.99 -12.20 16.58
C ILE A 265 -5.54 -11.40 15.39
N VAL A 266 -5.52 -10.07 15.47
CA VAL A 266 -5.81 -9.19 14.33
C VAL A 266 -4.55 -9.08 13.47
N SER A 267 -4.65 -9.59 12.25
CA SER A 267 -3.57 -9.58 11.26
C SER A 267 -3.85 -8.54 10.17
N PHE A 268 -3.52 -7.29 10.46
CA PHE A 268 -3.71 -6.17 9.53
C PHE A 268 -2.35 -5.56 9.16
N ALA A 269 -2.18 -5.19 7.90
CA ALA A 269 -1.03 -4.45 7.41
C ALA A 269 -0.82 -3.13 8.16
N THR A 270 0.39 -2.60 8.10
CA THR A 270 0.66 -1.26 8.63
C THR A 270 -0.18 -0.23 7.88
N GLY A 271 -0.82 0.69 8.60
CA GLY A 271 -1.75 1.66 8.02
C GLY A 271 -3.21 1.19 7.90
N ALA A 272 -3.51 -0.11 8.00
CA ALA A 272 -4.88 -0.64 7.87
C ALA A 272 -5.75 -0.52 9.14
N GLY A 273 -5.32 0.26 10.15
CA GLY A 273 -6.15 0.62 11.30
C GLY A 273 -6.08 -0.31 12.54
N LYS A 274 -5.00 -1.08 12.73
CA LYS A 274 -4.79 -1.99 13.89
C LYS A 274 -5.14 -1.36 15.25
N THR A 275 -4.56 -0.20 15.54
CA THR A 275 -4.72 0.47 16.84
C THR A 275 -6.18 0.88 17.08
N LEU A 276 -6.85 1.44 16.06
CA LEU A 276 -8.26 1.81 16.17
C LEU A 276 -9.15 0.58 16.40
N THR A 277 -8.92 -0.51 15.66
CA THR A 277 -9.64 -1.78 15.85
C THR A 277 -9.49 -2.28 17.29
N ALA A 278 -8.27 -2.24 17.82
CA ALA A 278 -8.01 -2.69 19.17
C ALA A 278 -8.64 -1.80 20.25
N ILE A 279 -8.63 -0.48 20.06
CA ILE A 279 -9.29 0.46 20.97
C ILE A 279 -10.80 0.23 20.98
N GLU A 280 -11.42 -0.03 19.83
CA GLU A 280 -12.84 -0.40 19.82
C GLU A 280 -13.08 -1.75 20.49
N GLY A 281 -12.20 -2.74 20.31
CA GLY A 281 -12.27 -4.01 21.06
C GLY A 281 -12.22 -3.79 22.59
N VAL A 282 -11.31 -2.93 23.05
CA VAL A 282 -11.22 -2.50 24.46
C VAL A 282 -12.50 -1.80 24.91
N LYS A 283 -13.07 -0.94 24.07
CA LYS A 283 -14.35 -0.26 24.35
C LYS A 283 -15.48 -1.26 24.53
N ARG A 284 -15.71 -2.16 23.56
CA ARG A 284 -16.76 -3.19 23.63
C ARG A 284 -16.63 -4.04 24.90
N TRP A 285 -15.40 -4.42 25.26
CA TRP A 285 -15.13 -5.20 26.46
C TRP A 285 -15.36 -4.43 27.77
N THR A 286 -14.90 -3.18 27.84
CA THR A 286 -15.05 -2.34 29.03
C THR A 286 -16.49 -1.88 29.25
N ASP A 287 -17.26 -1.69 28.17
CA ASP A 287 -18.70 -1.40 28.20
C ASP A 287 -19.50 -2.57 28.78
N ALA A 288 -19.07 -3.80 28.50
CA ALA A 288 -19.62 -5.02 29.08
C ALA A 288 -19.19 -5.27 30.54
N GLY A 289 -18.41 -4.36 31.12
CA GLY A 289 -18.00 -4.38 32.54
C GLY A 289 -16.63 -4.98 32.83
N GLY A 290 -15.92 -5.46 31.80
CA GLY A 290 -14.56 -5.98 31.90
C GLY A 290 -13.49 -4.90 32.07
N ALA A 291 -12.30 -5.27 32.50
CA ALA A 291 -11.10 -4.41 32.56
C ALA A 291 -10.13 -4.75 31.43
N ALA A 292 -9.29 -3.80 31.01
CA ALA A 292 -8.33 -4.02 29.93
C ALA A 292 -6.91 -3.60 30.33
N VAL A 293 -5.94 -4.45 29.98
CA VAL A 293 -4.51 -4.17 30.05
C VAL A 293 -3.94 -4.22 28.65
N ILE A 294 -3.35 -3.11 28.20
CA ILE A 294 -2.68 -2.96 26.92
C ILE A 294 -1.18 -2.97 27.18
N THR A 295 -0.45 -3.90 26.55
CA THR A 295 1.01 -3.98 26.62
C THR A 295 1.63 -3.63 25.27
N VAL A 296 2.65 -2.76 25.30
CA VAL A 296 3.36 -2.28 24.10
C VAL A 296 4.88 -2.45 24.25
N PRO A 297 5.64 -2.60 23.15
CA PRO A 297 7.09 -2.83 23.20
C PRO A 297 7.93 -1.73 23.87
N GLY A 298 7.59 -0.46 23.63
CA GLY A 298 8.49 0.67 23.92
C GLY A 298 7.78 1.96 24.29
N ARG A 299 8.55 3.00 24.57
CA ARG A 299 8.07 4.31 25.04
C ARG A 299 7.31 5.07 23.96
N GLU A 300 7.73 4.95 22.71
CA GLU A 300 7.13 5.62 21.56
C GLU A 300 5.71 5.09 21.29
N LEU A 301 5.55 3.77 21.19
CA LEU A 301 4.23 3.13 21.09
C LEU A 301 3.36 3.46 22.32
N HIS A 302 3.95 3.52 23.51
CA HIS A 302 3.22 3.90 24.72
C HIS A 302 2.65 5.34 24.63
N ALA A 303 3.46 6.30 24.16
CA ALA A 303 3.01 7.66 23.92
C ALA A 303 1.99 7.77 22.77
N GLN A 304 2.13 6.97 21.71
CA GLN A 304 1.14 6.88 20.62
C GLN A 304 -0.21 6.36 21.14
N TRP A 305 -0.21 5.22 21.83
CA TRP A 305 -1.42 4.63 22.39
C TRP A 305 -2.12 5.53 23.40
N THR A 306 -1.37 6.27 24.21
CA THR A 306 -1.94 7.26 25.13
C THR A 306 -2.80 8.28 24.37
N ARG A 307 -2.23 8.90 23.34
CA ARG A 307 -2.94 9.87 22.49
C ARG A 307 -4.16 9.27 21.78
N GLU A 308 -4.00 8.06 21.24
CA GLU A 308 -5.07 7.36 20.52
C GLU A 308 -6.24 6.98 21.45
N ILE A 309 -5.96 6.51 22.66
CA ILE A 309 -7.00 6.19 23.67
C ILE A 309 -7.72 7.47 24.11
N GLU A 310 -6.99 8.54 24.38
CA GLU A 310 -7.59 9.84 24.76
C GLU A 310 -8.52 10.39 23.67
N LEU A 311 -8.16 10.19 22.41
CA LEU A 311 -8.94 10.64 21.25
C LEU A 311 -10.16 9.74 20.97
N GLU A 312 -9.98 8.43 20.94
CA GLU A 312 -11.01 7.48 20.48
C GLU A 312 -11.91 6.95 21.60
N LEU A 313 -11.48 7.10 22.86
CA LEU A 313 -12.18 6.63 24.06
C LEU A 313 -12.39 7.76 25.09
N PRO A 314 -13.11 8.84 24.73
CA PRO A 314 -13.35 9.96 25.64
C PRO A 314 -14.06 9.51 26.92
N GLY A 315 -13.63 10.04 28.07
CA GLY A 315 -14.14 9.64 29.39
C GLY A 315 -13.51 8.36 29.96
N CYS A 316 -12.53 7.76 29.27
CA CYS A 316 -11.74 6.67 29.84
C CYS A 316 -10.77 7.17 30.91
N HIS A 317 -10.76 6.52 32.06
CA HIS A 317 -9.69 6.62 33.04
C HIS A 317 -8.53 5.73 32.58
N LEU A 318 -7.47 6.36 32.07
CA LEU A 318 -6.25 5.68 31.63
C LEU A 318 -5.21 5.69 32.75
N LEU A 319 -4.71 4.50 33.12
CA LEU A 319 -3.55 4.35 33.99
C LEU A 319 -2.33 3.97 33.16
N THR A 320 -1.30 4.81 33.16
CA THR A 320 -0.03 4.55 32.50
C THR A 320 0.98 3.91 33.47
N ALA A 321 1.66 2.86 33.03
CA ALA A 321 2.72 2.19 33.76
C ALA A 321 3.98 2.01 32.90
N GLY A 322 5.15 2.33 33.43
CA GLY A 322 6.39 2.36 32.64
C GLY A 322 6.51 3.62 31.77
N ALA A 323 7.46 3.63 30.82
CA ALA A 323 7.66 4.74 29.87
C ALA A 323 7.86 6.15 30.51
N GLY A 324 8.37 6.22 31.75
CA GLY A 324 8.54 7.47 32.51
C GLY A 324 7.37 7.83 33.42
N SER A 325 6.33 6.99 33.49
CA SER A 325 5.17 7.18 34.38
C SER A 325 5.55 7.01 35.86
N ASP A 326 4.86 7.74 36.75
CA ASP A 326 5.09 7.70 38.20
C ASP A 326 4.86 6.29 38.77
N ARG A 327 5.94 5.69 39.28
CA ARG A 327 5.95 4.33 39.83
C ARG A 327 5.06 4.17 41.05
N ALA A 328 5.07 5.13 41.97
CA ALA A 328 4.27 5.05 43.19
C ALA A 328 2.78 5.16 42.84
N ALA A 329 2.44 6.03 41.90
CA ALA A 329 1.06 6.21 41.43
C ALA A 329 0.49 4.93 40.83
N TRP A 330 1.15 4.33 39.83
CA TRP A 330 0.60 3.14 39.19
C TRP A 330 0.61 1.91 40.09
N GLN A 331 1.61 1.75 40.97
CA GLN A 331 1.63 0.63 41.92
C GLN A 331 0.43 0.68 42.90
N ARG A 332 -0.03 1.88 43.26
CA ARG A 332 -1.21 2.05 44.12
C ARG A 332 -2.52 1.81 43.37
N LEU A 333 -2.62 2.27 42.13
CA LEU A 333 -3.87 2.26 41.36
C LEU A 333 -4.09 0.98 40.55
N LEU A 334 -3.03 0.23 40.21
CA LEU A 334 -3.12 -0.95 39.34
C LEU A 334 -4.17 -2.00 39.80
N PRO A 335 -4.27 -2.36 41.09
CA PRO A 335 -5.30 -3.32 41.54
C PRO A 335 -6.73 -2.82 41.34
N ILE A 336 -6.94 -1.49 41.37
CA ILE A 336 -8.25 -0.86 41.17
C ILE A 336 -8.60 -0.85 39.68
N PHE A 337 -7.63 -0.50 38.82
CA PHE A 337 -7.84 -0.42 37.37
C PHE A 337 -7.98 -1.78 36.69
N THR A 338 -7.44 -2.83 37.31
CA THR A 338 -7.53 -4.21 36.79
C THR A 338 -8.63 -5.03 37.49
N GLY A 339 -9.34 -4.43 38.45
CA GLY A 339 -10.50 -5.06 39.09
C GLY A 339 -11.76 -4.98 38.22
N PRO A 340 -12.78 -5.80 38.51
CA PRO A 340 -14.07 -5.76 37.80
C PRO A 340 -14.85 -4.46 38.07
N GLY A 341 -15.92 -4.23 37.29
CA GLY A 341 -16.88 -3.16 37.53
C GLY A 341 -16.68 -1.90 36.67
N ASN A 342 -16.18 -2.06 35.44
CA ASN A 342 -16.28 -0.99 34.45
C ASN A 342 -17.73 -0.83 33.96
N SER A 343 -18.00 0.27 33.26
CA SER A 343 -19.27 0.52 32.57
C SER A 343 -19.04 1.48 31.41
N ALA A 344 -20.07 1.69 30.58
CA ALA A 344 -20.03 2.67 29.49
C ALA A 344 -19.77 4.12 29.96
N ASP A 345 -20.05 4.45 31.23
CA ASP A 345 -19.83 5.79 31.80
C ASP A 345 -18.52 5.90 32.61
N SER A 346 -17.87 4.77 32.90
CA SER A 346 -16.63 4.73 33.68
C SER A 346 -15.77 3.55 33.23
N ARG A 347 -14.94 3.79 32.20
CA ARG A 347 -13.98 2.82 31.66
C ARG A 347 -12.63 3.00 32.35
N ARG A 348 -12.05 1.92 32.84
CA ARG A 348 -10.67 1.89 33.37
C ARG A 348 -9.82 1.01 32.46
N VAL A 349 -8.73 1.59 31.96
CA VAL A 349 -7.78 0.93 31.06
C VAL A 349 -6.37 1.13 31.61
N VAL A 350 -5.54 0.09 31.54
CA VAL A 350 -4.12 0.16 31.88
C VAL A 350 -3.28 0.07 30.62
N LEU A 351 -2.34 0.99 30.44
CA LEU A 351 -1.36 0.96 29.35
C LEU A 351 0.05 0.83 29.93
N THR A 352 0.75 -0.24 29.54
CA THR A 352 2.08 -0.58 30.07
C THR A 352 3.07 -0.95 28.97
N THR A 353 4.37 -0.82 29.23
CA THR A 353 5.39 -1.43 28.38
C THR A 353 5.57 -2.92 28.71
N ASN A 354 6.08 -3.72 27.75
CA ASN A 354 6.38 -5.14 27.95
C ASN A 354 7.32 -5.38 29.15
N ALA A 355 8.35 -4.54 29.30
CA ALA A 355 9.30 -4.64 30.39
C ALA A 355 8.67 -4.39 31.77
N THR A 356 7.79 -3.38 31.87
CA THR A 356 7.07 -3.08 33.11
C THR A 356 6.00 -4.14 33.39
N PHE A 357 5.29 -4.60 32.38
CA PHE A 357 4.33 -5.71 32.49
C PHE A 357 5.00 -6.97 33.06
N ALA A 358 6.17 -7.34 32.54
CA ALA A 358 6.92 -8.51 32.99
C ALA A 358 7.67 -8.32 34.33
N SER A 359 7.45 -7.20 35.03
CA SER A 359 8.06 -6.94 36.34
C SER A 359 7.32 -7.65 37.48
N VAL A 360 8.06 -8.07 38.51
CA VAL A 360 7.48 -8.73 39.69
C VAL A 360 6.46 -7.83 40.38
N ASP A 361 6.74 -6.53 40.46
CA ASP A 361 5.84 -5.56 41.10
C ASP A 361 4.51 -5.43 40.37
N PHE A 362 4.53 -5.41 39.03
CA PHE A 362 3.31 -5.34 38.23
C PHE A 362 2.47 -6.61 38.42
N GLN A 363 3.11 -7.78 38.28
CA GLN A 363 2.43 -9.06 38.37
C GLN A 363 1.83 -9.34 39.75
N ARG A 364 2.50 -8.94 40.84
CA ARG A 364 1.95 -9.07 42.21
C ARG A 364 0.69 -8.25 42.47
N ARG A 365 0.47 -7.21 41.67
CA ARG A 365 -0.62 -6.22 41.86
C ARG A 365 -1.73 -6.37 40.83
N LEU A 366 -1.48 -7.09 39.75
CA LEU A 366 -2.44 -7.39 38.71
C LEU A 366 -3.60 -8.22 39.30
N ARG A 367 -4.84 -7.75 39.10
CA ARG A 367 -6.05 -8.53 39.40
C ARG A 367 -6.46 -9.30 38.15
N THR A 368 -6.31 -10.61 38.18
CA THR A 368 -6.67 -11.52 37.08
C THR A 368 -8.06 -12.12 37.32
N GLY A 369 -8.67 -12.67 36.27
CA GLY A 369 -10.00 -13.29 36.31
C GLY A 369 -10.71 -13.16 34.96
N ASP A 370 -11.96 -13.61 34.90
CA ASP A 370 -12.75 -13.64 33.67
C ASP A 370 -13.11 -12.26 33.12
N HIS A 371 -12.95 -11.21 33.93
CA HIS A 371 -13.23 -9.83 33.55
C HIS A 371 -12.06 -9.15 32.83
N LEU A 372 -10.86 -9.75 32.80
CA LEU A 372 -9.66 -9.08 32.30
C LEU A 372 -9.36 -9.42 30.84
N LEU A 373 -9.27 -8.39 30.00
CA LEU A 373 -8.78 -8.43 28.63
C LEU A 373 -7.29 -8.07 28.59
N LEU A 374 -6.50 -8.89 27.91
CA LEU A 374 -5.14 -8.55 27.51
C LEU A 374 -5.10 -8.13 26.04
N VAL A 375 -4.57 -6.95 25.76
CA VAL A 375 -4.21 -6.50 24.42
C VAL A 375 -2.69 -6.42 24.31
N ALA A 376 -2.10 -7.05 23.32
CA ALA A 376 -0.66 -6.94 23.06
C ALA A 376 -0.43 -6.37 21.66
N ASP A 377 0.04 -5.12 21.61
CA ASP A 377 0.50 -4.55 20.35
C ASP A 377 1.88 -5.08 19.99
N GLU A 378 2.12 -5.24 18.69
CA GLU A 378 3.33 -5.89 18.18
C GLU A 378 3.60 -7.20 18.93
N MET A 379 2.59 -8.08 19.06
CA MET A 379 2.58 -9.24 19.98
C MET A 379 3.82 -10.16 19.86
N HIS A 380 4.47 -10.15 18.70
CA HIS A 380 5.74 -10.83 18.48
C HIS A 380 6.88 -10.34 19.39
N ARG A 381 6.88 -9.11 19.92
CA ARG A 381 7.87 -8.67 20.92
C ARG A 381 7.52 -9.11 22.33
N ALA A 382 6.24 -9.40 22.57
CA ALA A 382 5.77 -9.89 23.87
C ALA A 382 6.20 -11.34 24.15
N GLY A 383 6.70 -12.08 23.15
CA GLY A 383 7.23 -13.43 23.37
C GLY A 383 8.72 -13.49 23.69
N SER A 384 9.34 -12.43 24.21
CA SER A 384 10.64 -12.54 24.90
C SER A 384 10.53 -13.52 26.07
N ALA A 385 11.57 -14.28 26.39
CA ALA A 385 11.50 -15.38 27.37
C ALA A 385 10.83 -14.97 28.71
N ARG A 386 11.18 -13.77 29.21
CA ARG A 386 10.63 -13.22 30.46
C ARG A 386 9.15 -12.84 30.34
N THR A 387 8.77 -12.16 29.26
CA THR A 387 7.39 -11.69 29.06
C THR A 387 6.47 -12.87 28.75
N LEU A 388 6.94 -13.82 27.94
CA LEU A 388 6.23 -15.04 27.59
C LEU A 388 5.94 -15.91 28.82
N ALA A 389 6.91 -16.09 29.71
CA ALA A 389 6.73 -16.84 30.96
C ALA A 389 5.62 -16.25 31.85
N VAL A 390 5.49 -14.92 31.86
CA VAL A 390 4.42 -14.22 32.59
C VAL A 390 3.08 -14.37 31.88
N LEU A 391 3.04 -14.27 30.56
CA LEU A 391 1.81 -14.45 29.79
C LEU A 391 1.24 -15.87 29.94
N GLU A 392 2.10 -16.88 30.02
CA GLU A 392 1.73 -18.29 30.21
C GLU A 392 1.28 -18.63 31.64
N SER A 393 1.70 -17.84 32.64
CA SER A 393 1.33 -18.10 34.04
C SER A 393 -0.04 -17.56 34.43
N VAL A 394 -0.65 -16.73 33.58
CA VAL A 394 -1.97 -16.15 33.79
C VAL A 394 -2.99 -16.82 32.89
N GLN A 395 -4.14 -17.20 33.45
CA GLN A 395 -5.29 -17.61 32.65
C GLN A 395 -6.06 -16.39 32.17
N TRP A 396 -6.13 -16.24 30.85
CA TRP A 396 -6.80 -15.12 30.20
C TRP A 396 -8.14 -15.56 29.62
N ARG A 397 -9.21 -14.88 30.02
CA ARG A 397 -10.54 -15.09 29.42
C ARG A 397 -10.65 -14.45 28.05
N ALA A 398 -10.14 -13.23 27.91
CA ALA A 398 -10.13 -12.50 26.65
C ALA A 398 -8.71 -12.02 26.31
N THR A 399 -8.33 -12.20 25.05
CA THR A 399 -7.02 -11.82 24.51
C THR A 399 -7.17 -11.25 23.10
N LEU A 400 -6.40 -10.20 22.81
CA LEU A 400 -6.33 -9.59 21.48
C LEU A 400 -4.87 -9.29 21.13
N GLY A 401 -4.31 -10.07 20.21
CA GLY A 401 -2.97 -9.84 19.69
C GLY A 401 -3.01 -8.99 18.44
N LEU A 402 -2.11 -8.00 18.30
CA LEU A 402 -1.99 -7.20 17.08
C LEU A 402 -0.65 -7.51 16.41
N SER A 403 -0.68 -7.81 15.11
CA SER A 403 0.54 -8.00 14.33
C SER A 403 0.34 -7.66 12.85
N ALA A 404 1.37 -7.11 12.21
CA ALA A 404 1.42 -6.98 10.74
C ALA A 404 1.78 -8.30 10.05
N THR A 405 2.59 -9.13 10.72
CA THR A 405 3.01 -10.45 10.24
C THR A 405 2.70 -11.49 11.30
N HIS A 406 1.95 -12.52 10.94
CA HIS A 406 1.41 -13.50 11.88
C HIS A 406 2.39 -14.64 12.22
N ARG A 407 3.48 -14.81 11.46
CA ARG A 407 4.57 -15.77 11.72
C ARG A 407 5.86 -15.04 12.07
N ARG A 408 6.59 -15.58 13.05
CA ARG A 408 8.00 -15.22 13.24
C ARG A 408 8.83 -16.07 12.28
N GLN A 409 9.61 -15.41 11.44
CA GLN A 409 10.55 -16.09 10.55
C GLN A 409 11.56 -16.88 11.40
N PHE A 410 11.69 -18.18 11.13
CA PHE A 410 12.61 -19.10 11.82
C PHE A 410 12.32 -19.37 13.32
N ASP A 411 11.12 -19.02 13.83
CA ASP A 411 10.72 -19.29 15.22
C ASP A 411 9.25 -19.79 15.30
N ASP A 412 9.02 -20.98 14.72
CA ASP A 412 7.72 -21.65 14.75
C ASP A 412 7.28 -22.02 16.18
N VAL A 413 8.25 -22.32 17.05
CA VAL A 413 8.01 -22.66 18.46
C VAL A 413 7.46 -21.45 19.22
N GLY A 414 8.10 -20.29 19.10
CA GLY A 414 7.64 -19.05 19.71
C GLY A 414 6.32 -18.56 19.11
N THR A 415 6.12 -18.71 17.80
CA THR A 415 4.85 -18.41 17.12
C THR A 415 3.71 -19.27 17.68
N GLY A 416 3.94 -20.59 17.80
CA GLY A 416 2.95 -21.52 18.35
C GLY A 416 2.61 -21.25 19.82
N ARG A 417 3.59 -20.85 20.64
CA ARG A 417 3.35 -20.45 22.05
C ARG A 417 2.48 -19.21 22.14
N LEU A 418 2.75 -18.18 21.33
CA LEU A 418 1.92 -16.98 21.30
C LEU A 418 0.49 -17.28 20.80
N GLN A 419 0.32 -18.11 19.77
CA GLN A 419 -0.99 -18.53 19.29
C GLN A 419 -1.80 -19.28 20.36
N LYS A 420 -1.17 -20.10 21.22
CA LYS A 420 -1.87 -20.75 22.35
C LYS A 420 -2.45 -19.74 23.35
N ILE A 421 -1.79 -18.60 23.53
CA ILE A 421 -2.20 -17.54 24.46
C ILE A 421 -3.24 -16.61 23.83
N PHE A 422 -2.98 -16.12 22.62
CA PHE A 422 -3.85 -15.14 21.96
C PHE A 422 -5.01 -15.76 21.19
N GLY A 423 -4.91 -17.03 20.77
CA GLY A 423 -5.93 -17.69 19.97
C GLY A 423 -5.64 -17.65 18.46
N PRO A 424 -6.64 -17.99 17.62
CA PRO A 424 -6.48 -18.06 16.17
C PRO A 424 -6.33 -16.68 15.52
N ILE A 425 -5.88 -16.66 14.27
CA ILE A 425 -5.92 -15.46 13.43
C ILE A 425 -7.38 -15.15 13.11
N LEU A 426 -7.78 -13.91 13.36
CA LEU A 426 -9.12 -13.40 13.13
C LEU A 426 -9.31 -13.00 11.66
N GLU A 427 -10.53 -13.18 11.16
CA GLU A 427 -10.91 -12.81 9.79
C GLU A 427 -11.73 -11.50 9.76
N PRO A 428 -11.55 -10.64 8.75
CA PRO A 428 -10.64 -10.80 7.62
C PRO A 428 -9.16 -10.55 7.98
N VAL A 429 -8.24 -11.25 7.32
CA VAL A 429 -6.83 -10.86 7.27
C VAL A 429 -6.66 -9.75 6.24
N ILE A 430 -5.99 -8.65 6.59
CA ILE A 430 -5.73 -7.53 5.68
C ILE A 430 -4.24 -7.42 5.43
N GLY A 431 -3.79 -7.87 4.26
CA GLY A 431 -2.41 -7.75 3.80
C GLY A 431 -2.09 -6.36 3.25
N LEU A 432 -0.85 -6.18 2.80
CA LEU A 432 -0.45 -4.91 2.18
C LEU A 432 -1.16 -4.69 0.83
N ALA A 433 -1.33 -5.77 0.05
CA ALA A 433 -2.07 -5.74 -1.20
C ALA A 433 -3.52 -5.28 -0.99
N ASP A 434 -4.22 -5.91 -0.03
CA ASP A 434 -5.59 -5.53 0.34
C ASP A 434 -5.65 -4.07 0.79
N ALA A 435 -4.71 -3.63 1.65
CA ALA A 435 -4.67 -2.26 2.12
C ALA A 435 -4.44 -1.22 0.99
N ILE A 436 -3.71 -1.58 -0.07
CA ILE A 436 -3.56 -0.74 -1.27
C ILE A 436 -4.88 -0.75 -2.07
N ILE A 437 -5.47 -1.92 -2.30
CA ILE A 437 -6.72 -2.10 -3.05
C ILE A 437 -7.89 -1.35 -2.40
N MET A 438 -8.01 -1.44 -1.07
CA MET A 438 -9.01 -0.73 -0.25
C MET A 438 -8.75 0.78 -0.13
N GLY A 439 -7.67 1.28 -0.76
CA GLY A 439 -7.27 2.67 -0.62
C GLY A 439 -6.99 3.07 0.83
N LEU A 440 -6.41 2.19 1.64
CA LEU A 440 -5.86 2.56 2.95
C LEU A 440 -4.41 3.04 2.82
N LEU A 441 -3.72 2.58 1.77
CA LEU A 441 -2.37 2.94 1.38
C LEU A 441 -2.36 3.49 -0.06
N VAL A 442 -1.32 4.25 -0.41
CA VAL A 442 -1.05 4.64 -1.79
C VAL A 442 -0.29 3.52 -2.51
N PRO A 443 -0.47 3.35 -3.83
CA PRO A 443 0.38 2.48 -4.64
C PRO A 443 1.82 3.03 -4.71
N TYR A 444 2.75 2.21 -5.20
CA TYR A 444 4.16 2.63 -5.31
C TYR A 444 4.90 2.04 -6.49
N ASP A 445 5.97 2.72 -6.88
CA ASP A 445 6.97 2.22 -7.81
C ASP A 445 8.20 1.70 -7.06
N TYR A 446 8.79 0.63 -7.57
CA TYR A 446 9.94 -0.04 -7.00
C TYR A 446 11.14 0.07 -7.95
N ARG A 447 12.20 0.76 -7.50
CA ARG A 447 13.41 1.02 -8.28
C ARG A 447 14.56 0.20 -7.71
N LEU A 448 15.07 -0.75 -8.49
CA LEU A 448 16.16 -1.63 -8.11
C LEU A 448 17.52 -1.00 -8.50
N HIS A 449 18.43 -0.86 -7.55
CA HIS A 449 19.77 -0.31 -7.77
C HIS A 449 20.83 -1.36 -7.47
N GLU A 450 21.39 -1.95 -8.53
CA GLU A 450 22.38 -3.03 -8.41
C GLU A 450 23.74 -2.49 -7.91
N LEU A 451 24.26 -3.09 -6.85
CA LEU A 451 25.60 -2.85 -6.33
C LEU A 451 26.39 -4.16 -6.27
N ARG A 452 27.57 -4.17 -6.88
CA ARG A 452 28.51 -5.28 -6.72
C ARG A 452 29.44 -4.98 -5.53
N PRO A 453 29.52 -5.87 -4.51
CA PRO A 453 30.56 -5.77 -3.48
C PRO A 453 31.95 -5.88 -4.12
N ASP A 454 32.96 -5.33 -3.46
CA ASP A 454 34.33 -5.44 -3.98
C ASP A 454 34.86 -6.88 -3.91
N ASP A 455 35.96 -7.16 -4.62
CA ASP A 455 36.48 -8.52 -4.72
C ASP A 455 36.93 -9.07 -3.35
N ASP A 456 37.46 -8.22 -2.45
CA ASP A 456 37.83 -8.61 -1.09
C ASP A 456 36.60 -9.00 -0.24
N GLU A 457 35.50 -8.26 -0.35
CA GLU A 457 34.22 -8.51 0.31
C GLU A 457 33.59 -9.83 -0.18
N LEU A 458 33.61 -10.06 -1.49
CA LEU A 458 33.10 -11.30 -2.10
C LEU A 458 33.92 -12.51 -1.65
N GLU A 459 35.26 -12.42 -1.65
CA GLU A 459 36.13 -13.50 -1.18
C GLU A 459 35.85 -13.89 0.29
N GLN A 460 35.67 -12.89 1.17
CA GLN A 460 35.33 -13.12 2.57
C GLN A 460 33.93 -13.76 2.71
N TYR A 461 32.96 -13.30 1.93
CA TYR A 461 31.60 -13.83 1.92
C TYR A 461 31.58 -15.30 1.49
N ASP A 462 32.32 -15.64 0.43
CA ASP A 462 32.42 -17.01 -0.09
C ASP A 462 33.15 -17.93 0.89
N ALA A 463 34.22 -17.46 1.53
CA ALA A 463 34.93 -18.20 2.56
C ALA A 463 34.01 -18.57 3.73
N LEU A 464 33.23 -17.62 4.25
CA LEU A 464 32.26 -17.86 5.32
C LEU A 464 31.12 -18.77 4.87
N THR A 465 30.60 -18.58 3.65
CA THR A 465 29.54 -19.45 3.09
C THR A 465 29.99 -20.90 2.99
N ASN A 466 31.24 -21.15 2.58
CA ASN A 466 31.81 -22.49 2.53
C ASN A 466 31.99 -23.11 3.93
N GLN A 467 32.38 -22.32 4.93
CA GLN A 467 32.45 -22.79 6.31
C GLN A 467 31.07 -23.15 6.87
N ILE A 468 30.06 -22.29 6.64
CA ILE A 468 28.67 -22.51 7.05
C ILE A 468 28.12 -23.79 6.41
N ARG A 469 28.31 -23.97 5.10
CA ARG A 469 27.85 -25.19 4.38
C ARG A 469 28.44 -26.47 4.98
N ARG A 470 29.71 -26.46 5.38
CA ARG A 470 30.36 -27.63 6.01
C ARG A 470 29.74 -27.98 7.36
N LEU A 471 29.51 -27.00 8.23
CA LEU A 471 28.94 -27.22 9.56
C LEU A 471 27.48 -27.70 9.49
N VAL A 472 26.68 -27.09 8.61
CA VAL A 472 25.29 -27.54 8.37
C VAL A 472 25.28 -28.98 7.83
N GLY A 473 26.18 -29.32 6.89
CA GLY A 473 26.33 -30.69 6.40
C GLY A 473 26.80 -31.70 7.45
N GLN A 474 27.39 -31.25 8.55
CA GLN A 474 27.77 -32.06 9.71
C GLN A 474 26.65 -32.23 10.74
N GLY A 475 25.46 -31.66 10.48
CA GLY A 475 24.28 -31.80 11.34
C GLY A 475 24.13 -30.71 12.40
N GLU A 476 24.94 -29.64 12.36
CA GLU A 476 24.70 -28.48 13.22
C GLU A 476 23.41 -27.75 12.79
N SER A 477 22.53 -27.49 13.75
CA SER A 477 21.26 -26.80 13.50
C SER A 477 21.47 -25.28 13.49
N PRO A 478 21.00 -24.56 12.46
CA PRO A 478 20.97 -23.10 12.45
C PRO A 478 20.16 -22.50 13.61
N ASN A 479 19.26 -23.24 14.25
CA ASN A 479 18.40 -22.71 15.31
C ASN A 479 19.04 -22.75 16.70
N ASP A 480 20.25 -23.28 16.84
CA ASP A 480 20.97 -23.28 18.11
C ASP A 480 21.69 -21.95 18.33
N THR A 481 21.23 -21.18 19.32
CA THR A 481 21.55 -19.74 19.46
C THR A 481 22.98 -19.51 19.97
N ASP A 482 23.58 -20.50 20.64
CA ASP A 482 24.93 -20.45 21.21
C ASP A 482 25.99 -21.17 20.34
N SER A 483 25.65 -21.50 19.10
CA SER A 483 26.53 -22.24 18.19
C SER A 483 27.58 -21.38 17.49
N TYR A 484 28.74 -21.96 17.19
CA TYR A 484 29.76 -21.37 16.32
C TYR A 484 29.18 -21.00 14.94
N LEU A 485 28.22 -21.79 14.45
CA LEU A 485 27.45 -21.52 13.24
C LEU A 485 26.73 -20.16 13.27
N GLN A 486 26.09 -19.80 14.39
CA GLN A 486 25.45 -18.49 14.55
C GLN A 486 26.44 -17.33 14.43
N MET A 487 27.62 -17.46 15.04
CA MET A 487 28.68 -16.46 14.91
C MET A 487 29.10 -16.27 13.43
N LEU A 488 29.24 -17.36 12.66
CA LEU A 488 29.57 -17.29 11.24
C LEU A 488 28.46 -16.63 10.40
N LEU A 489 27.19 -16.97 10.67
CA LEU A 489 26.03 -16.34 10.02
C LEU A 489 25.99 -14.82 10.26
N ILE A 490 26.26 -14.38 11.49
CA ILE A 490 26.35 -12.97 11.85
C ILE A 490 27.51 -12.29 11.11
N ARG A 491 28.70 -12.89 11.10
CA ARG A 491 29.87 -12.34 10.38
C ARG A 491 29.57 -12.20 8.89
N ARG A 492 28.97 -13.22 8.26
CA ARG A 492 28.62 -13.18 6.85
C ARG A 492 27.60 -12.08 6.54
N SER A 493 26.57 -11.93 7.38
CA SER A 493 25.58 -10.85 7.22
C SER A 493 26.21 -9.46 7.36
N ARG A 494 27.21 -9.28 8.24
CA ARG A 494 27.90 -7.99 8.41
C ARG A 494 28.62 -7.52 7.15
N ILE A 495 29.23 -8.42 6.39
CA ILE A 495 29.90 -8.07 5.11
C ILE A 495 28.91 -7.37 4.18
N LEU A 496 27.72 -7.94 4.02
CA LEU A 496 26.69 -7.36 3.16
C LEU A 496 26.17 -6.02 3.67
N LYS A 497 25.95 -5.91 4.99
CA LYS A 497 25.47 -4.67 5.64
C LYS A 497 26.48 -3.53 5.48
N GLN A 498 27.77 -3.85 5.52
CA GLN A 498 28.87 -2.89 5.52
C GLN A 498 29.58 -2.76 4.16
N ALA A 499 28.97 -3.26 3.09
CA ALA A 499 29.56 -3.20 1.75
C ALA A 499 29.93 -1.76 1.38
N ARG A 500 31.21 -1.52 1.06
CA ARG A 500 31.80 -0.17 0.95
C ARG A 500 31.10 0.72 -0.07
N GLY A 501 30.59 0.15 -1.16
CA GLY A 501 29.94 0.89 -2.24
C GLY A 501 28.56 1.46 -1.89
N LYS A 502 27.92 1.04 -0.78
CA LYS A 502 26.54 1.43 -0.46
C LYS A 502 26.37 2.94 -0.28
N VAL A 503 27.26 3.57 0.49
CA VAL A 503 27.16 5.01 0.79
C VAL A 503 27.32 5.84 -0.47
N SER A 504 28.32 5.52 -1.30
CA SER A 504 28.58 6.25 -2.54
C SER A 504 27.42 6.12 -3.54
N LEU A 505 26.88 4.90 -3.72
CA LEU A 505 25.72 4.70 -4.59
C LEU A 505 24.46 5.38 -4.05
N ALA A 506 24.21 5.32 -2.74
CA ALA A 506 23.10 6.02 -2.12
C ALA A 506 23.18 7.55 -2.32
N GLY A 507 24.37 8.15 -2.14
CA GLY A 507 24.60 9.56 -2.44
C GLY A 507 24.40 9.89 -3.92
N GLN A 508 24.78 9.01 -4.84
CA GLN A 508 24.49 9.17 -6.27
C GLN A 508 22.98 9.14 -6.58
N ILE A 509 22.25 8.18 -6.03
CA ILE A 509 20.79 8.08 -6.20
C ILE A 509 20.12 9.34 -5.69
N LEU A 510 20.44 9.77 -4.47
CA LEU A 510 19.84 10.96 -3.87
C LEU A 510 20.15 12.21 -4.71
N ARG A 511 21.36 12.39 -5.23
CA ARG A 511 21.68 13.52 -6.13
C ARG A 511 20.88 13.53 -7.42
N ASN A 512 20.63 12.36 -8.00
CA ASN A 512 19.95 12.26 -9.29
C ASN A 512 18.44 12.43 -9.15
N GLU A 513 17.87 11.83 -8.11
CA GLU A 513 16.42 11.68 -7.95
C GLU A 513 15.80 12.78 -7.07
N TYR A 514 16.52 13.30 -6.06
CA TYR A 514 15.98 14.31 -5.16
C TYR A 514 15.61 15.60 -5.90
N ARG A 515 14.41 16.11 -5.63
CA ARG A 515 13.94 17.44 -6.01
C ARG A 515 13.56 18.25 -4.78
N GLU A 516 13.70 19.57 -4.89
CA GLU A 516 13.38 20.48 -3.79
C GLU A 516 11.91 20.33 -3.37
N GLY A 517 11.67 20.09 -2.09
CA GLY A 517 10.35 19.82 -1.53
C GLY A 517 9.99 18.34 -1.38
N ASP A 518 10.74 17.42 -2.00
CA ASP A 518 10.55 15.98 -1.81
C ASP A 518 10.82 15.57 -0.37
N ARG A 519 10.10 14.55 0.09
CA ARG A 519 10.28 13.98 1.44
C ARG A 519 10.86 12.59 1.32
N TRP A 520 12.16 12.48 1.59
CA TRP A 520 12.91 11.24 1.51
C TRP A 520 13.18 10.64 2.88
N ILE A 521 13.05 9.32 2.98
CA ILE A 521 13.54 8.56 4.12
C ILE A 521 14.54 7.52 3.66
N VAL A 522 15.70 7.53 4.30
CA VAL A 522 16.80 6.62 3.98
C VAL A 522 17.03 5.68 5.16
N TYR A 523 16.96 4.37 4.91
CA TYR A 523 17.13 3.35 5.93
C TYR A 523 18.54 2.74 5.89
N CYS A 524 19.38 3.13 6.86
CA CYS A 524 20.74 2.64 7.05
C CYS A 524 20.82 1.43 8.01
N ASP A 525 21.89 0.65 7.89
CA ASP A 525 22.18 -0.54 8.69
C ASP A 525 22.71 -0.23 10.10
N ASP A 526 23.60 0.78 10.22
CA ASP A 526 24.28 1.21 11.44
C ASP A 526 24.67 2.71 11.44
N ILE A 527 25.17 3.19 12.59
CA ILE A 527 25.53 4.61 12.83
C ILE A 527 26.66 5.07 11.93
N ALA A 528 27.67 4.22 11.69
CA ALA A 528 28.78 4.59 10.83
C ALA A 528 28.33 4.84 9.37
N GLN A 529 27.40 4.02 8.86
CA GLN A 529 26.84 4.22 7.53
C GLN A 529 25.98 5.50 7.46
N LEU A 530 25.21 5.79 8.51
CA LEU A 530 24.42 7.02 8.60
C LEU A 530 25.33 8.25 8.57
N ASP A 531 26.35 8.30 9.43
CA ASP A 531 27.26 9.45 9.56
C ASP A 531 27.95 9.72 8.22
N ALA A 532 28.42 8.65 7.55
CA ALA A 532 29.05 8.75 6.25
C ALA A 532 28.10 9.28 5.16
N LEU A 533 26.84 8.85 5.16
CA LEU A 533 25.86 9.29 4.16
C LEU A 533 25.37 10.71 4.42
N VAL A 534 25.23 11.12 5.69
CA VAL A 534 24.91 12.51 6.05
C VAL A 534 26.00 13.44 5.51
N LEU A 535 27.28 13.10 5.72
CA LEU A 535 28.40 13.88 5.19
C LEU A 535 28.39 13.94 3.65
N GLU A 536 28.22 12.81 2.96
CA GLU A 536 28.13 12.78 1.49
C GLU A 536 26.98 13.66 0.95
N CYS A 537 25.84 13.68 1.64
CA CYS A 537 24.71 14.53 1.27
C CYS A 537 25.02 16.01 1.47
N LEU A 538 25.58 16.38 2.62
CA LEU A 538 25.94 17.76 2.94
C LEU A 538 27.01 18.31 1.99
N ASP A 539 28.03 17.51 1.67
CA ASP A 539 29.08 17.87 0.70
C ASP A 539 28.51 18.06 -0.72
N SER A 540 27.40 17.39 -1.02
CA SER A 540 26.65 17.52 -2.28
C SER A 540 25.58 18.62 -2.25
N GLY A 541 25.44 19.35 -1.15
CA GLY A 541 24.43 20.41 -0.98
C GLY A 541 23.00 19.91 -0.78
N LEU A 542 22.81 18.64 -0.43
CA LEU A 542 21.50 18.04 -0.18
C LEU A 542 21.05 18.28 1.29
N PRO A 543 19.78 18.59 1.55
CA PRO A 543 19.26 18.87 2.89
C PRO A 543 19.01 17.57 3.67
N ALA A 544 20.08 16.98 4.20
CA ALA A 544 20.04 15.74 4.96
C ALA A 544 20.06 15.97 6.48
N LEU A 545 19.22 15.23 7.20
CA LEU A 545 19.11 15.20 8.65
C LEU A 545 19.23 13.77 9.17
N GLU A 546 19.93 13.59 10.29
CA GLU A 546 20.05 12.31 10.96
C GLU A 546 18.85 12.00 11.87
N PHE A 547 18.53 10.71 12.01
CA PHE A 547 17.50 10.22 12.93
C PHE A 547 17.88 8.87 13.55
N HIS A 548 18.23 8.85 14.84
CA HIS A 548 18.49 7.61 15.58
C HIS A 548 17.99 7.67 17.03
N SER A 549 17.88 6.50 17.68
CA SER A 549 17.28 6.36 19.01
C SER A 549 18.02 7.06 20.16
N GLU A 550 19.28 7.44 19.95
CA GLU A 550 20.12 8.09 20.96
C GLU A 550 20.00 9.63 20.92
N MET A 551 19.23 10.19 19.97
CA MET A 551 18.97 11.64 19.91
C MET A 551 18.04 12.06 21.05
N ALA A 552 18.52 12.97 21.91
CA ALA A 552 17.91 13.27 23.20
C ALA A 552 16.77 14.32 23.17
N SER A 553 16.68 15.20 22.15
CA SER A 553 15.71 16.31 22.15
C SER A 553 15.07 16.67 20.81
N ASP A 554 15.66 16.31 19.67
CA ASP A 554 15.31 16.96 18.39
C ASP A 554 14.53 16.07 17.43
N ARG A 555 14.13 14.85 17.85
CA ARG A 555 13.47 13.86 16.99
C ARG A 555 12.15 14.35 16.41
N ASP A 556 11.32 14.97 17.24
CA ASP A 556 10.02 15.52 16.79
C ASP A 556 10.21 16.74 15.88
N GLU A 557 11.31 17.49 16.05
CA GLU A 557 11.68 18.62 15.20
C GLU A 557 12.09 18.14 13.81
N VAL A 558 12.97 17.14 13.72
CA VAL A 558 13.42 16.55 12.44
C VAL A 558 12.23 16.05 11.62
N LEU A 559 11.31 15.30 12.24
CA LEU A 559 10.12 14.78 11.55
C LEU A 559 9.15 15.89 11.15
N ARG A 560 9.00 16.94 11.98
CA ARG A 560 8.16 18.09 11.62
C ARG A 560 8.76 18.88 10.48
N SER A 561 10.06 19.14 10.51
CA SER A 561 10.79 19.83 9.44
C SER A 561 10.66 19.08 8.12
N LEU A 562 10.82 17.75 8.12
CA LEU A 562 10.60 16.93 6.93
C LEU A 562 9.16 17.09 6.40
N GLY A 563 8.17 17.06 7.28
CA GLY A 563 6.76 17.21 6.89
C GLY A 563 6.40 18.60 6.32
N GLU A 564 7.01 19.66 6.84
CA GLU A 564 6.70 21.05 6.48
C GLU A 564 7.54 21.59 5.31
N HIS A 565 8.82 21.21 5.23
CA HIS A 565 9.80 21.80 4.31
C HIS A 565 10.39 20.79 3.31
N GLY A 566 10.10 19.49 3.45
CA GLY A 566 10.78 18.45 2.69
C GLY A 566 12.21 18.19 3.19
N GLY A 567 12.96 17.40 2.43
CA GLY A 567 14.34 17.03 2.72
C GLY A 567 14.57 15.53 2.82
N ILE A 568 15.74 15.16 3.31
CA ILE A 568 16.19 13.76 3.41
C ILE A 568 16.42 13.42 4.88
N VAL A 569 15.66 12.47 5.42
CA VAL A 569 15.90 11.95 6.77
C VAL A 569 16.58 10.59 6.68
N ILE A 570 17.80 10.50 7.21
CA ILE A 570 18.61 9.29 7.23
C ILE A 570 18.48 8.65 8.61
N ALA A 571 18.03 7.39 8.66
CA ALA A 571 17.64 6.73 9.89
C ALA A 571 18.15 5.28 10.01
N ILE A 572 18.34 4.82 11.26
CA ILE A 572 18.77 3.46 11.57
C ILE A 572 17.77 2.78 12.50
N ARG A 573 17.11 1.70 12.06
CA ARG A 573 16.27 0.78 12.88
C ARG A 573 15.16 1.40 13.73
N CYS A 574 15.03 2.72 13.76
CA CYS A 574 14.24 3.45 14.73
C CYS A 574 13.00 4.08 14.10
N LEU A 575 12.78 3.92 12.80
CA LEU A 575 11.51 4.27 12.14
C LEU A 575 10.55 3.08 12.05
N ASP A 576 10.93 1.92 12.61
CA ASP A 576 10.23 0.66 12.41
C ASP A 576 8.98 0.54 13.30
N GLU A 577 9.01 1.10 14.53
CA GLU A 577 7.94 0.93 15.52
C GLU A 577 7.57 2.22 16.27
N GLY A 578 6.27 2.51 16.41
CA GLY A 578 5.75 3.57 17.28
C GLY A 578 5.95 5.04 16.91
N ILE A 579 6.73 5.33 15.87
CA ILE A 579 6.95 6.71 15.42
C ILE A 579 6.00 7.06 14.30
N ASP A 580 5.35 8.21 14.41
CA ASP A 580 4.52 8.70 13.31
C ASP A 580 5.43 9.32 12.26
N ILE A 581 5.66 8.58 11.19
CA ILE A 581 6.47 9.08 10.08
C ILE A 581 5.62 10.12 9.34
N PRO A 582 6.14 11.34 9.12
CA PRO A 582 5.45 12.33 8.30
C PRO A 582 5.24 11.77 6.89
N VAL A 583 4.41 12.45 6.11
CA VAL A 583 4.22 12.12 4.71
C VAL A 583 5.59 12.00 4.02
N THR A 584 5.84 10.85 3.40
CA THR A 584 7.10 10.54 2.74
C THR A 584 6.78 10.17 1.30
N ASP A 585 7.50 10.75 0.35
CA ASP A 585 7.27 10.52 -1.09
C ASP A 585 8.20 9.40 -1.59
N HIS A 586 9.45 9.39 -1.11
CA HIS A 586 10.48 8.45 -1.52
C HIS A 586 11.10 7.73 -0.31
N ALA A 587 11.42 6.46 -0.49
CA ALA A 587 12.19 5.70 0.48
C ALA A 587 13.40 5.04 -0.19
N LEU A 588 14.57 5.16 0.43
CA LEU A 588 15.78 4.46 -0.01
C LEU A 588 16.19 3.43 1.06
N ILE A 589 16.21 2.15 0.67
CA ILE A 589 16.55 1.04 1.55
C ILE A 589 17.99 0.61 1.26
N LEU A 590 18.92 0.94 2.16
CA LEU A 590 20.30 0.41 2.12
C LEU A 590 20.40 -0.90 2.89
N ALA A 591 19.52 -1.10 3.87
CA ALA A 591 19.59 -2.20 4.82
C ALA A 591 19.26 -3.55 4.16
N SER A 592 20.25 -4.45 4.14
CA SER A 592 20.11 -5.85 3.70
C SER A 592 19.52 -6.72 4.82
N SER A 593 18.38 -6.32 5.41
CA SER A 593 17.71 -7.13 6.43
C SER A 593 16.93 -8.25 5.77
N THR A 594 17.22 -9.50 6.14
CA THR A 594 16.46 -10.68 5.71
C THR A 594 15.16 -10.84 6.49
N ALA A 595 14.93 -10.03 7.53
CA ALA A 595 13.75 -10.11 8.38
C ALA A 595 12.53 -9.56 7.65
N GLU A 596 11.69 -10.47 7.14
CA GLU A 596 10.48 -10.19 6.36
C GLU A 596 9.59 -9.09 6.95
N ARG A 597 9.43 -9.17 8.27
CA ARG A 597 8.62 -8.24 9.03
C ARG A 597 9.11 -6.79 8.95
N GLU A 598 10.41 -6.57 9.11
CA GLU A 598 10.96 -5.22 9.26
C GLU A 598 10.72 -4.41 8.00
N TYR A 599 10.95 -5.00 6.83
CA TYR A 599 10.75 -4.29 5.58
C TYR A 599 9.27 -4.12 5.21
N ILE A 600 8.38 -5.07 5.54
CA ILE A 600 6.92 -4.89 5.36
C ILE A 600 6.43 -3.70 6.20
N GLN A 601 6.90 -3.58 7.44
CA GLN A 601 6.53 -2.49 8.33
C GLN A 601 7.06 -1.13 7.83
N ARG A 602 8.33 -1.06 7.41
CA ARG A 602 8.94 0.14 6.80
C ARG A 602 8.15 0.59 5.57
N ARG A 603 7.93 -0.34 4.63
CA ARG A 603 7.15 -0.11 3.42
C ARG A 603 5.77 0.45 3.75
N GLY A 604 5.00 -0.22 4.60
CA GLY A 604 3.64 0.25 4.95
C GLY A 604 3.58 1.62 5.63
N ARG A 605 4.70 2.14 6.18
CA ARG A 605 4.77 3.53 6.69
C ARG A 605 4.99 4.53 5.57
N VAL A 606 5.85 4.19 4.62
CA VAL A 606 6.08 4.99 3.41
C VAL A 606 4.81 5.07 2.58
N LEU A 607 4.01 3.99 2.49
CA LEU A 607 2.79 3.96 1.68
C LEU A 607 1.57 4.66 2.30
N ARG A 608 1.72 5.38 3.42
CA ARG A 608 0.59 6.07 4.04
C ARG A 608 0.06 7.17 3.14
N LYS A 609 -1.27 7.30 3.15
CA LYS A 609 -2.01 8.38 2.47
C LYS A 609 -1.76 9.73 3.12
N SER A 610 -1.77 10.75 2.30
CA SER A 610 -1.82 12.15 2.73
C SER A 610 -2.43 13.03 1.63
N PRO A 611 -2.92 14.23 1.95
CA PRO A 611 -3.42 15.15 0.94
C PRO A 611 -2.35 15.44 -0.12
N GLY A 612 -2.69 15.27 -1.39
CA GLY A 612 -1.80 15.51 -2.52
C GLY A 612 -0.86 14.35 -2.87
N LYS A 613 -0.74 13.33 -2.00
CA LYS A 613 0.10 12.17 -2.28
C LYS A 613 -0.70 11.07 -2.99
N LEU A 614 -0.32 10.79 -4.24
CA LEU A 614 -0.97 9.81 -5.11
C LEU A 614 -0.25 8.47 -5.12
N SER A 615 1.08 8.48 -5.02
CA SER A 615 1.93 7.31 -5.00
C SER A 615 3.18 7.54 -4.13
N ALA A 616 4.00 6.50 -3.98
CA ALA A 616 5.33 6.61 -3.39
C ALA A 616 6.36 5.92 -4.29
N GLU A 617 7.64 6.23 -4.09
CA GLU A 617 8.74 5.51 -4.73
C GLU A 617 9.61 4.81 -3.70
N VAL A 618 9.96 3.55 -3.96
CA VAL A 618 10.80 2.74 -3.09
C VAL A 618 12.04 2.32 -3.88
N HIS A 619 13.17 2.91 -3.52
CA HIS A 619 14.49 2.60 -4.04
C HIS A 619 15.12 1.54 -3.14
N ASP A 620 15.57 0.43 -3.71
CA ASP A 620 16.22 -0.65 -2.97
C ASP A 620 17.61 -0.92 -3.54
N LEU A 621 18.59 -0.92 -2.64
CA LEU A 621 19.98 -1.20 -2.98
C LEU A 621 20.18 -2.72 -2.96
N PHE A 622 20.52 -3.29 -4.12
CA PHE A 622 20.48 -4.71 -4.38
C PHE A 622 21.88 -5.26 -4.62
N LEU A 623 22.37 -6.10 -3.71
CA LEU A 623 23.71 -6.66 -3.84
C LEU A 623 23.75 -7.81 -4.85
N VAL A 624 24.65 -7.70 -5.83
CA VAL A 624 24.88 -8.71 -6.88
C VAL A 624 26.29 -9.28 -6.81
N ASP A 625 26.40 -10.60 -6.91
CA ASP A 625 27.67 -11.33 -7.07
C ASP A 625 27.93 -11.70 -8.54
N HIS A 626 28.98 -12.49 -8.78
CA HIS A 626 29.33 -12.93 -10.13
C HIS A 626 28.32 -13.96 -10.66
N LYS A 627 27.52 -13.56 -11.67
CA LYS A 627 26.59 -14.44 -12.43
C LYS A 627 25.58 -15.21 -11.55
N GLY A 628 24.84 -14.53 -10.68
CA GLY A 628 23.66 -15.12 -10.02
C GLY A 628 24.00 -16.18 -8.97
N GLY A 629 25.09 -15.99 -8.25
CA GLY A 629 25.49 -16.83 -7.12
C GLY A 629 24.54 -16.70 -5.91
N SER A 630 24.95 -17.33 -4.80
CA SER A 630 24.08 -17.49 -3.63
C SER A 630 23.67 -16.18 -2.95
N LEU A 631 24.47 -15.10 -3.10
CA LEU A 631 24.14 -13.78 -2.57
C LEU A 631 22.97 -13.19 -3.35
N THR A 632 23.12 -13.10 -4.68
CA THR A 632 22.11 -12.55 -5.60
C THR A 632 20.77 -13.25 -5.41
N ARG A 633 20.77 -14.58 -5.23
CA ARG A 633 19.56 -15.36 -4.96
C ARG A 633 18.85 -14.91 -3.68
N SER A 634 19.59 -14.78 -2.57
CA SER A 634 19.00 -14.43 -1.27
C SER A 634 18.43 -13.00 -1.25
N GLU A 635 19.11 -12.07 -1.93
CA GLU A 635 18.61 -10.71 -2.13
C GLU A 635 17.40 -10.70 -3.08
N ALA A 636 17.40 -11.52 -4.14
CA ALA A 636 16.31 -11.53 -5.14
C ALA A 636 14.96 -11.94 -4.54
N VAL A 637 14.95 -12.93 -3.64
CA VAL A 637 13.72 -13.35 -2.94
C VAL A 637 13.15 -12.20 -2.11
N ARG A 638 14.00 -11.45 -1.39
CA ARG A 638 13.59 -10.25 -0.66
C ARG A 638 13.03 -9.19 -1.60
N ALA A 639 13.76 -8.87 -2.69
CA ALA A 639 13.37 -7.82 -3.63
C ALA A 639 12.08 -8.16 -4.41
N LEU A 640 11.79 -9.44 -4.64
CA LEU A 640 10.55 -9.89 -5.30
C LEU A 640 9.30 -9.58 -4.47
N GLU A 641 9.37 -9.64 -3.13
CA GLU A 641 8.27 -9.23 -2.24
C GLU A 641 7.90 -7.75 -2.41
N PHE A 642 8.86 -6.90 -2.76
CA PHE A 642 8.62 -5.51 -3.10
C PHE A 642 8.11 -5.34 -4.52
N ALA A 643 8.76 -5.97 -5.49
CA ALA A 643 8.42 -5.84 -6.89
C ALA A 643 7.03 -6.41 -7.24
N ARG A 644 6.54 -7.41 -6.49
CA ARG A 644 5.23 -8.03 -6.73
C ARG A 644 4.05 -7.06 -6.59
N LEU A 645 4.12 -6.15 -5.61
CA LEU A 645 3.04 -5.19 -5.30
C LEU A 645 3.29 -3.80 -5.88
N ALA A 646 4.43 -3.60 -6.55
CA ALA A 646 4.76 -2.35 -7.21
C ALA A 646 3.97 -2.20 -8.52
N ARG A 647 3.68 -0.96 -8.91
CA ARG A 647 3.01 -0.64 -10.18
C ARG A 647 3.89 -0.96 -11.38
N ASN A 648 5.20 -0.75 -11.26
CA ASN A 648 6.17 -0.92 -12.34
C ASN A 648 6.75 -2.34 -12.39
N SER A 649 6.82 -2.95 -13.58
CA SER A 649 7.27 -4.34 -13.75
C SER A 649 8.78 -4.52 -13.98
N ALA A 650 9.50 -3.46 -14.37
CA ALA A 650 10.90 -3.55 -14.81
C ALA A 650 11.80 -4.24 -13.77
N ALA A 651 11.66 -3.87 -12.49
CA ALA A 651 12.41 -4.49 -11.40
C ALA A 651 12.05 -5.99 -11.24
N ARG A 652 10.77 -6.35 -11.36
CA ARG A 652 10.29 -7.74 -11.28
C ARG A 652 10.89 -8.59 -12.41
N ASP A 653 10.88 -8.07 -13.63
CA ASP A 653 11.37 -8.79 -14.81
C ASP A 653 12.90 -8.98 -14.73
N ARG A 654 13.62 -7.95 -14.25
CA ARG A 654 15.05 -8.03 -13.97
C ARG A 654 15.37 -9.07 -12.88
N LEU A 655 14.61 -9.09 -11.78
CA LEU A 655 14.78 -10.07 -10.71
C LEU A 655 14.52 -11.49 -11.19
N LYS A 656 13.46 -11.71 -11.98
CA LYS A 656 13.19 -13.02 -12.61
C LYS A 656 14.37 -13.49 -13.46
N ALA A 657 14.96 -12.60 -14.28
CA ALA A 657 16.13 -12.93 -15.08
C ALA A 657 17.36 -13.29 -14.22
N LEU A 658 17.60 -12.56 -13.13
CA LEU A 658 18.70 -12.84 -12.19
C LEU A 658 18.53 -14.19 -11.47
N VAL A 659 17.30 -14.53 -11.07
CA VAL A 659 17.00 -15.84 -10.45
C VAL A 659 17.16 -16.97 -11.48
N ALA A 660 16.69 -16.80 -12.71
CA ALA A 660 16.78 -17.81 -13.77
C ALA A 660 18.23 -18.12 -14.20
N LEU A 661 19.16 -17.16 -14.04
CA LEU A 661 20.59 -17.34 -14.29
C LEU A 661 21.32 -18.06 -13.14
N SER A 662 20.66 -18.29 -12.01
CA SER A 662 21.24 -18.98 -10.85
C SER A 662 21.30 -20.49 -11.07
N SER A 663 22.42 -21.11 -10.72
CA SER A 663 22.72 -22.52 -10.96
C SER A 663 22.08 -23.51 -9.98
N ASP A 664 21.34 -23.03 -8.97
CA ASP A 664 20.60 -23.84 -7.99
C ASP A 664 19.07 -23.64 -8.16
N PRO A 665 18.27 -24.71 -8.38
CA PRO A 665 16.82 -24.57 -8.55
C PRO A 665 16.18 -24.03 -7.26
N VAL A 666 15.28 -23.05 -7.44
CA VAL A 666 14.44 -22.51 -6.37
C VAL A 666 13.00 -22.80 -6.74
N GLU A 667 12.25 -23.43 -5.84
CA GLU A 667 10.80 -23.32 -5.87
C GLU A 667 10.45 -21.87 -5.56
N LEU A 668 10.23 -21.14 -6.64
CA LEU A 668 9.54 -19.87 -6.67
C LEU A 668 8.20 -20.08 -5.93
N PRO A 669 7.92 -19.40 -4.80
CA PRO A 669 6.68 -19.61 -4.05
C PRO A 669 5.50 -19.36 -4.99
N ASP A 670 4.59 -20.34 -5.10
CA ASP A 670 3.48 -20.38 -6.08
C ASP A 670 3.09 -18.96 -6.50
N PHE A 671 3.72 -18.54 -7.61
CA PHE A 671 3.33 -17.32 -8.27
C PHE A 671 1.92 -17.63 -8.73
N ILE A 672 1.03 -16.67 -8.57
CA ILE A 672 -0.29 -16.74 -9.20
C ILE A 672 -0.03 -16.70 -10.71
N ASP A 673 0.31 -17.85 -11.27
CA ASP A 673 -0.22 -18.39 -12.50
C ASP A 673 -1.69 -18.77 -12.19
N GLU A 674 -2.51 -17.79 -11.79
CA GLU A 674 -3.93 -17.85 -12.18
C GLU A 674 -3.93 -17.27 -13.59
N GLU A 675 -3.71 -18.19 -14.53
CA GLU A 675 -4.36 -18.25 -15.84
C GLU A 675 -4.31 -16.92 -16.64
N GLU A 676 -3.35 -16.73 -17.55
CA GLU A 676 -3.45 -17.26 -18.92
C GLU A 676 -4.61 -18.27 -19.10
N GLY A 677 -5.82 -17.72 -19.05
CA GLY A 677 -7.07 -18.39 -19.38
C GLY A 677 -8.06 -17.34 -19.85
N ASP A 678 -7.99 -17.06 -21.16
CA ASP A 678 -8.98 -16.41 -22.04
C ASP A 678 -9.76 -15.18 -21.55
#